data_AF-A0A022MBD0-F1
#
_entry.id   AF-A0A022MBD0-F1
#
_cell.length_a   1.000
_cell.length_b   1.000
_cell.length_c   1.000
_cell.angle_alpha   90.00
_cell.angle_beta   90.00
_cell.angle_gamma   90.00
#
_symmetry.space_group_name_H-M   'P 1'
#
loop_
_entity.id
_entity.type
_entity.pdbx_description
1 polymer ?
#
loop_
_entity_poly.entity_id
_entity_poly.type
_entity_poly.pdbx_seq_one_letter_code
_entity_poly.pdbx_strand_id
1 'polypeptide(L)'
;MANTTTRRRRKAAPAAKPRGSGRAQAPKPPTAVPAQAAASEETVPLVHPEADPFLADAADRAADLRDLAATDAARLLADSEVRAAELLDRARSEAASITEAATTEQARVLVDAATDADRVRTEAATSAAADANRALAAADAKAAQLLSDARAEADSITAMASGEAEQLLADARHQVQELTTTAAVQADTVQAEAAQAAAKTLADAESARTELLAAAERTAAETRTRAATDADRMRESADDQAAQVRAGAERMAAGLRADADHALDDARTSAEELRASVDKDVARLREQAEADAKTAREAAAKATADQAAADQARAEAERVLEAATERTVQRARRREIRTESRAKRRKARNDARPAGGVPPLSGQELVLVVGIVLAAAVVSTLGLLSSYTALETKAAGWGWDWPWLLPVGIDVAIPAFTGANLVLIRMGMELRWIRWVPRALTAVTVYLNWNASDSAAGRIGHAALTLLWVIFSEIASHVYATRIGAVTGKKRMETVRRSRWILAPIPTARLRRRMILWEITSYEEALTRLQEQTWLRAQLKEDYGWKWRWKAPLEQRMALKLDTAPAALADTLTPEDTLTVERAEETEHAHPDMSALTSGEVRGERERPALASGAHEGERGTGETDAQRAEGALTRSETDALTERRHARIRRLYTELGRRPEWTEIRNALTDAGLDGTNGTPVSRPTAQRLRAQVEEATPGA
;
A
#
# COMPACT_ATOMS: atom_id res chain seq x y z
N MET A 1 -23.01 -10.88 -40.09
CA MET A 1 -22.73 -12.25 -40.55
C MET A 1 -23.87 -12.71 -41.46
N ALA A 2 -23.58 -13.05 -42.72
CA ALA A 2 -24.41 -13.93 -43.55
C ALA A 2 -23.61 -14.21 -44.84
N ASN A 3 -23.42 -15.47 -45.22
CA ASN A 3 -22.52 -15.86 -46.30
C ASN A 3 -23.26 -16.80 -47.25
N THR A 4 -23.73 -16.29 -48.41
CA THR A 4 -24.44 -17.10 -49.40
C THR A 4 -24.13 -16.61 -50.82
N THR A 5 -23.40 -17.40 -51.60
CA THR A 5 -23.21 -17.17 -53.04
C THR A 5 -23.72 -18.37 -53.82
N THR A 6 -24.78 -18.19 -54.61
CA THR A 6 -25.38 -19.24 -55.42
C THR A 6 -24.92 -19.20 -56.89
N ARG A 7 -24.99 -20.37 -57.52
CA ARG A 7 -24.32 -20.73 -58.77
C ARG A 7 -25.29 -20.66 -59.96
N ARG A 8 -24.95 -19.97 -61.05
CA ARG A 8 -25.51 -20.31 -62.39
C ARG A 8 -24.60 -19.95 -63.56
N ARG A 9 -24.93 -20.51 -64.73
CA ARG A 9 -24.06 -20.87 -65.85
C ARG A 9 -24.69 -20.40 -67.17
N ARG A 10 -23.93 -19.81 -68.10
CA ARG A 10 -24.29 -19.73 -69.54
C ARG A 10 -23.04 -19.54 -70.44
N LYS A 11 -22.99 -20.30 -71.53
CA LYS A 11 -22.22 -20.03 -72.77
C LYS A 11 -23.07 -19.08 -73.66
N ALA A 12 -22.64 -18.51 -74.80
CA ALA A 12 -21.56 -18.88 -75.74
C ALA A 12 -21.10 -17.67 -76.60
N ALA A 13 -19.91 -17.78 -77.22
CA ALA A 13 -19.57 -17.16 -78.51
C ALA A 13 -18.38 -17.92 -79.15
N PRO A 14 -18.39 -18.25 -80.47
CA PRO A 14 -17.25 -18.82 -81.18
C PRO A 14 -16.53 -17.79 -82.06
N ALA A 15 -15.22 -17.98 -82.29
CA ALA A 15 -14.41 -17.12 -83.15
C ALA A 15 -13.87 -17.87 -84.39
N ALA A 16 -13.72 -17.12 -85.49
CA ALA A 16 -12.84 -17.31 -86.65
C ALA A 16 -12.78 -18.67 -87.40
N LYS A 17 -13.05 -18.61 -88.71
CA LYS A 17 -12.47 -19.50 -89.74
C LYS A 17 -11.19 -18.85 -90.30
N PRO A 18 -10.29 -19.63 -90.92
CA PRO A 18 -10.00 -19.32 -92.33
C PRO A 18 -9.83 -20.53 -93.27
N ARG A 19 -10.05 -20.25 -94.57
CA ARG A 19 -9.54 -20.90 -95.80
C ARG A 19 -9.57 -22.44 -95.95
N GLY A 20 -10.29 -22.87 -96.98
CA GLY A 20 -10.14 -24.18 -97.63
C GLY A 20 -10.20 -24.05 -99.15
N SER A 21 -9.32 -24.78 -99.85
CA SER A 21 -9.23 -24.86 -101.31
C SER A 21 -10.25 -25.85 -101.90
N GLY A 22 -10.80 -25.59 -103.09
CA GLY A 22 -11.66 -26.55 -103.79
C GLY A 22 -11.96 -26.16 -105.23
N ARG A 23 -11.63 -27.05 -106.18
CA ARG A 23 -11.77 -26.90 -107.64
C ARG A 23 -12.95 -27.74 -108.14
N ALA A 24 -13.81 -27.19 -109.01
CA ALA A 24 -14.77 -27.95 -109.84
C ALA A 24 -15.16 -27.13 -111.09
N GLN A 25 -15.55 -27.80 -112.18
CA GLN A 25 -15.67 -27.21 -113.52
C GLN A 25 -16.81 -27.85 -114.35
N ALA A 26 -17.36 -27.09 -115.31
CA ALA A 26 -18.31 -27.47 -116.37
C ALA A 26 -19.79 -27.72 -115.94
N PRO A 27 -20.76 -27.39 -116.82
CA PRO A 27 -21.17 -28.32 -117.89
C PRO A 27 -21.26 -27.71 -119.31
N LYS A 28 -21.63 -28.54 -120.31
CA LYS A 28 -21.75 -28.22 -121.75
C LYS A 28 -22.85 -29.08 -122.40
N PRO A 29 -23.59 -28.60 -123.42
CA PRO A 29 -24.22 -29.45 -124.43
C PRO A 29 -23.94 -28.92 -125.89
N PRO A 30 -24.53 -29.43 -127.00
CA PRO A 30 -24.03 -30.65 -127.66
C PRO A 30 -23.84 -30.57 -129.21
N THR A 31 -23.16 -31.59 -129.77
CA THR A 31 -23.27 -32.19 -131.14
C THR A 31 -23.24 -31.34 -132.44
N ALA A 32 -22.27 -31.64 -133.32
CA ALA A 32 -22.45 -31.93 -134.77
C ALA A 32 -21.16 -32.53 -135.41
N VAL A 33 -21.32 -33.31 -136.49
CA VAL A 33 -20.30 -34.11 -137.23
C VAL A 33 -20.82 -34.32 -138.68
N PRO A 34 -20.02 -34.53 -139.76
CA PRO A 34 -18.68 -34.05 -140.14
C PRO A 34 -18.69 -33.32 -141.53
N ALA A 35 -17.51 -32.91 -142.05
CA ALA A 35 -17.33 -32.64 -143.49
C ALA A 35 -15.86 -32.77 -143.94
N GLN A 36 -15.61 -33.57 -144.99
CA GLN A 36 -14.44 -33.58 -145.91
C GLN A 36 -14.85 -34.45 -147.13
N ALA A 37 -14.85 -33.94 -148.37
CA ALA A 37 -13.72 -33.73 -149.30
C ALA A 37 -13.28 -35.06 -149.98
N ALA A 38 -12.96 -35.17 -151.29
CA ALA A 38 -12.80 -34.20 -152.39
C ALA A 38 -12.88 -34.91 -153.79
N ALA A 39 -12.67 -34.14 -154.89
CA ALA A 39 -12.38 -34.53 -156.29
C ALA A 39 -13.55 -35.19 -157.08
N SER A 40 -13.94 -34.75 -158.28
CA SER A 40 -13.19 -34.62 -159.57
C SER A 40 -12.82 -36.00 -160.15
N GLU A 41 -12.99 -36.32 -161.45
CA GLU A 41 -12.77 -35.46 -162.63
C GLU A 41 -13.44 -36.01 -163.92
N GLU A 42 -13.60 -35.13 -164.90
CA GLU A 42 -13.64 -35.29 -166.37
C GLU A 42 -14.45 -36.36 -167.16
N THR A 43 -15.22 -35.81 -168.12
CA THR A 43 -15.78 -36.43 -169.32
C THR A 43 -14.98 -36.03 -170.58
N VAL A 44 -14.75 -36.93 -171.55
CA VAL A 44 -14.55 -36.55 -172.97
C VAL A 44 -14.93 -37.71 -173.95
N PRO A 45 -15.31 -37.45 -175.21
CA PRO A 45 -16.18 -38.34 -176.02
C PRO A 45 -15.66 -38.57 -177.47
N LEU A 46 -16.56 -38.53 -178.48
CA LEU A 46 -16.33 -38.50 -179.95
C LEU A 46 -15.98 -39.90 -180.58
N VAL A 47 -16.31 -40.26 -181.83
CA VAL A 47 -16.75 -39.56 -183.07
C VAL A 47 -17.70 -40.43 -183.91
N HIS A 48 -18.66 -39.84 -184.63
CA HIS A 48 -19.22 -40.38 -185.89
C HIS A 48 -18.78 -39.48 -187.06
N PRO A 49 -18.31 -40.00 -188.20
CA PRO A 49 -18.08 -39.20 -189.40
C PRO A 49 -19.16 -39.42 -190.48
N GLU A 50 -19.75 -38.33 -190.96
CA GLU A 50 -19.81 -38.01 -192.40
C GLU A 50 -20.00 -36.48 -192.54
N ALA A 51 -19.58 -35.91 -193.67
CA ALA A 51 -19.11 -34.52 -193.74
C ALA A 51 -20.09 -33.52 -194.36
N ASP A 52 -20.07 -32.27 -193.87
CA ASP A 52 -20.32 -31.04 -194.66
C ASP A 52 -19.66 -29.82 -193.94
N PRO A 53 -19.01 -28.84 -194.61
CA PRO A 53 -17.92 -28.06 -194.01
C PRO A 53 -18.29 -26.72 -193.33
N PHE A 54 -19.57 -26.45 -193.04
CA PHE A 54 -19.99 -25.14 -192.50
C PHE A 54 -19.90 -24.97 -190.97
N LEU A 55 -19.49 -25.99 -190.21
CA LEU A 55 -19.55 -25.97 -188.73
C LEU A 55 -18.31 -25.38 -188.01
N ALA A 56 -17.20 -25.11 -188.71
CA ALA A 56 -15.98 -24.61 -188.07
C ALA A 56 -16.13 -23.17 -187.50
N ASP A 57 -16.75 -22.25 -188.26
CA ASP A 57 -16.94 -20.84 -187.86
C ASP A 57 -17.90 -20.65 -186.66
N ALA A 58 -18.74 -21.66 -186.38
CA ALA A 58 -19.63 -21.65 -185.22
C ALA A 58 -18.92 -22.05 -183.91
N ALA A 59 -17.82 -22.81 -184.00
CA ALA A 59 -17.09 -23.29 -182.83
C ALA A 59 -16.24 -22.16 -182.19
N ASP A 60 -15.52 -21.38 -183.00
CA ASP A 60 -14.65 -20.31 -182.52
C ASP A 60 -15.43 -19.19 -181.81
N ARG A 61 -16.56 -18.75 -182.39
CA ARG A 61 -17.45 -17.76 -181.73
C ARG A 61 -18.01 -18.26 -180.39
N ALA A 62 -18.16 -19.58 -180.23
CA ALA A 62 -18.61 -20.20 -178.98
C ALA A 62 -17.47 -20.38 -177.96
N ALA A 63 -16.20 -20.20 -178.35
CA ALA A 63 -15.06 -20.05 -177.44
C ALA A 63 -14.96 -18.59 -176.96
N ASP A 64 -14.96 -17.63 -177.88
CA ASP A 64 -14.88 -16.18 -177.55
C ASP A 64 -15.97 -15.74 -176.55
N LEU A 65 -17.22 -16.20 -176.76
CA LEU A 65 -18.33 -15.91 -175.84
C LEU A 65 -18.17 -16.57 -174.47
N ARG A 66 -17.47 -17.70 -174.36
CA ARG A 66 -17.18 -18.34 -173.07
C ARG A 66 -16.07 -17.59 -172.33
N ASP A 67 -15.03 -17.15 -173.02
CA ASP A 67 -13.94 -16.40 -172.41
C ASP A 67 -14.39 -14.99 -171.96
N LEU A 68 -15.29 -14.35 -172.73
CA LEU A 68 -15.96 -13.14 -172.31
C LEU A 68 -16.82 -13.38 -171.05
N ALA A 69 -17.63 -14.44 -171.03
CA ALA A 69 -18.45 -14.80 -169.89
C ALA A 69 -17.63 -15.19 -168.65
N ALA A 70 -16.48 -15.84 -168.82
CA ALA A 70 -15.54 -16.16 -167.75
C ALA A 70 -14.87 -14.90 -167.19
N THR A 71 -14.53 -13.95 -168.06
CA THR A 71 -13.98 -12.64 -167.67
C THR A 71 -15.02 -11.79 -166.92
N ASP A 72 -16.29 -11.83 -167.33
CA ASP A 72 -17.39 -11.14 -166.64
C ASP A 72 -17.74 -11.82 -165.32
N ALA A 73 -17.71 -13.15 -165.24
CA ALA A 73 -17.87 -13.89 -163.99
C ALA A 73 -16.73 -13.59 -163.00
N ALA A 74 -15.49 -13.52 -163.46
CA ALA A 74 -14.34 -13.14 -162.62
C ALA A 74 -14.45 -11.69 -162.10
N ARG A 75 -14.92 -10.75 -162.93
CA ARG A 75 -15.20 -9.37 -162.50
C ARG A 75 -16.33 -9.29 -161.48
N LEU A 76 -17.44 -10.01 -161.72
CA LEU A 76 -18.57 -10.08 -160.78
C LEU A 76 -18.16 -10.70 -159.43
N LEU A 77 -17.29 -11.72 -159.44
CA LEU A 77 -16.73 -12.30 -158.22
C LEU A 77 -15.87 -11.28 -157.47
N ALA A 78 -14.92 -10.61 -158.13
CA ALA A 78 -14.09 -9.58 -157.51
C ALA A 78 -14.93 -8.42 -156.93
N ASP A 79 -15.92 -7.90 -157.67
CA ASP A 79 -16.85 -6.87 -157.17
C ASP A 79 -17.68 -7.36 -155.98
N SER A 80 -18.05 -8.65 -155.96
CA SER A 80 -18.78 -9.25 -154.85
C SER A 80 -17.91 -9.45 -153.60
N GLU A 81 -16.62 -9.79 -153.77
CA GLU A 81 -15.64 -9.90 -152.69
C GLU A 81 -15.33 -8.53 -152.08
N VAL A 82 -15.16 -7.50 -152.91
CA VAL A 82 -15.00 -6.11 -152.44
C VAL A 82 -16.23 -5.65 -151.65
N ARG A 83 -17.45 -5.87 -152.16
CA ARG A 83 -18.68 -5.55 -151.42
C ARG A 83 -18.82 -6.35 -150.13
N ALA A 84 -18.43 -7.62 -150.11
CA ALA A 84 -18.43 -8.43 -148.90
C ALA A 84 -17.43 -7.89 -147.86
N ALA A 85 -16.25 -7.46 -148.29
CA ALA A 85 -15.25 -6.82 -147.43
C ALA A 85 -15.75 -5.48 -146.87
N GLU A 86 -16.34 -4.61 -147.70
CA GLU A 86 -16.94 -3.34 -147.27
C GLU A 86 -18.07 -3.54 -146.24
N LEU A 87 -18.94 -4.54 -146.45
CA LEU A 87 -20.02 -4.86 -145.51
C LEU A 87 -19.46 -5.41 -144.18
N LEU A 88 -18.42 -6.24 -144.22
CA LEU A 88 -17.76 -6.73 -143.01
C LEU A 88 -17.04 -5.62 -142.24
N ASP A 89 -16.42 -4.67 -142.93
CA ASP A 89 -15.73 -3.55 -142.28
C ASP A 89 -16.72 -2.53 -141.68
N ARG A 90 -17.84 -2.27 -142.37
CA ARG A 90 -18.97 -1.51 -141.80
C ARG A 90 -19.54 -2.20 -140.56
N ALA A 91 -19.81 -3.51 -140.64
CA ALA A 91 -20.33 -4.28 -139.51
C ALA A 91 -19.35 -4.33 -138.32
N ARG A 92 -18.04 -4.39 -138.56
CA ARG A 92 -17.01 -4.26 -137.52
C ARG A 92 -16.99 -2.87 -136.89
N SER A 93 -17.12 -1.82 -137.69
CA SER A 93 -17.16 -0.43 -137.22
C SER A 93 -18.43 -0.13 -136.40
N GLU A 94 -19.58 -0.68 -136.81
CA GLU A 94 -20.82 -0.64 -136.04
C GLU A 94 -20.72 -1.43 -134.72
N ALA A 95 -20.14 -2.64 -134.75
CA ALA A 95 -19.89 -3.42 -133.53
C ALA A 95 -18.92 -2.73 -132.56
N ALA A 96 -17.88 -2.06 -133.09
CA ALA A 96 -16.93 -1.28 -132.30
C ALA A 96 -17.60 -0.06 -131.64
N SER A 97 -18.39 0.72 -132.38
CA SER A 97 -19.09 1.89 -131.83
C SER A 97 -20.18 1.51 -130.83
N ILE A 98 -20.89 0.40 -131.03
CA ILE A 98 -21.82 -0.16 -130.02
C ILE A 98 -21.06 -0.56 -128.75
N THR A 99 -19.87 -1.15 -128.87
CA THR A 99 -19.04 -1.55 -127.72
C THR A 99 -18.48 -0.34 -126.98
N GLU A 100 -18.04 0.71 -127.68
CA GLU A 100 -17.57 1.97 -127.09
C GLU A 100 -18.71 2.71 -126.37
N ALA A 101 -19.90 2.77 -126.97
CA ALA A 101 -21.09 3.32 -126.33
C ALA A 101 -21.49 2.52 -125.07
N ALA A 102 -21.49 1.18 -125.15
CA ALA A 102 -21.83 0.31 -124.02
C ALA A 102 -20.80 0.41 -122.87
N THR A 103 -19.51 0.52 -123.16
CA THR A 103 -18.45 0.68 -122.14
C THR A 103 -18.48 2.08 -121.52
N THR A 104 -18.79 3.13 -122.31
CA THR A 104 -19.01 4.49 -121.80
C THR A 104 -20.20 4.55 -120.86
N GLU A 105 -21.32 3.92 -121.23
CA GLU A 105 -22.52 3.89 -120.39
C GLU A 105 -22.32 3.02 -119.13
N GLN A 106 -21.62 1.90 -119.24
CA GLN A 106 -21.19 1.11 -118.09
C GLN A 106 -20.33 1.93 -117.12
N ALA A 107 -19.39 2.74 -117.64
CA ALA A 107 -18.55 3.60 -116.81
C ALA A 107 -19.37 4.68 -116.08
N ARG A 108 -20.36 5.30 -116.73
CA ARG A 108 -21.30 6.24 -116.10
C ARG A 108 -22.09 5.58 -114.97
N VAL A 109 -22.73 4.44 -115.24
CA VAL A 109 -23.53 3.70 -114.25
C VAL A 109 -22.68 3.32 -113.03
N LEU A 110 -21.40 2.98 -113.21
CA LEU A 110 -20.49 2.70 -112.09
C LEU A 110 -20.13 3.96 -111.27
N VAL A 111 -19.97 5.12 -111.90
CA VAL A 111 -19.72 6.40 -111.22
C VAL A 111 -20.96 6.88 -110.46
N ASP A 112 -22.14 6.76 -111.06
CA ASP A 112 -23.41 7.12 -110.42
C ASP A 112 -23.68 6.21 -109.22
N ALA A 113 -23.50 4.90 -109.37
CA ALA A 113 -23.63 3.94 -108.27
C ALA A 113 -22.61 4.16 -107.14
N ALA A 114 -21.38 4.58 -107.47
CA ALA A 114 -20.38 4.96 -106.45
C ALA A 114 -20.82 6.23 -105.70
N THR A 115 -21.32 7.24 -106.41
CA THR A 115 -21.81 8.51 -105.85
C THR A 115 -23.00 8.28 -104.92
N ASP A 116 -23.97 7.46 -105.32
CA ASP A 116 -25.09 7.07 -104.46
C ASP A 116 -24.62 6.25 -103.24
N ALA A 117 -23.62 5.39 -103.39
CA ALA A 117 -23.05 4.64 -102.26
C ALA A 117 -22.27 5.52 -101.26
N ASP A 118 -21.62 6.60 -101.71
CA ASP A 118 -21.02 7.63 -100.84
C ASP A 118 -22.08 8.49 -100.16
N ARG A 119 -23.13 8.88 -100.89
CA ARG A 119 -24.29 9.63 -100.36
C ARG A 119 -24.99 8.85 -99.26
N VAL A 120 -25.37 7.59 -99.51
CA VAL A 120 -26.01 6.71 -98.52
C VAL A 120 -25.10 6.46 -97.31
N ARG A 121 -23.78 6.31 -97.49
CA ARG A 121 -22.84 6.22 -96.36
C ARG A 121 -22.81 7.50 -95.51
N THR A 122 -22.90 8.67 -96.14
CA THR A 122 -22.90 9.97 -95.45
C THR A 122 -24.22 10.24 -94.71
N GLU A 123 -25.36 9.92 -95.33
CA GLU A 123 -26.69 9.95 -94.72
C GLU A 123 -26.77 8.98 -93.52
N ALA A 124 -26.25 7.76 -93.66
CA ALA A 124 -26.21 6.79 -92.57
C ALA A 124 -25.29 7.23 -91.42
N ALA A 125 -24.10 7.77 -91.72
CA ALA A 125 -23.16 8.25 -90.71
C ALA A 125 -23.71 9.46 -89.94
N THR A 126 -24.35 10.40 -90.63
CA THR A 126 -24.97 11.58 -89.98
C THR A 126 -26.19 11.20 -89.13
N SER A 127 -27.04 10.27 -89.60
CA SER A 127 -28.13 9.72 -88.77
C SER A 127 -27.60 9.02 -87.53
N ALA A 128 -26.60 8.14 -87.67
CA ALA A 128 -26.01 7.42 -86.54
C ALA A 128 -25.35 8.37 -85.51
N ALA A 129 -24.70 9.45 -85.95
CA ALA A 129 -24.18 10.48 -85.07
C ALA A 129 -25.30 11.25 -84.34
N ALA A 130 -26.41 11.55 -85.02
CA ALA A 130 -27.57 12.20 -84.40
C ALA A 130 -28.29 11.28 -83.39
N ASP A 131 -28.39 9.98 -83.67
CA ASP A 131 -28.91 8.97 -82.74
C ASP A 131 -28.00 8.83 -81.51
N ALA A 132 -26.68 8.77 -81.71
CA ALA A 132 -25.70 8.70 -80.61
C ALA A 132 -25.74 9.95 -79.71
N ASN A 133 -25.83 11.14 -80.29
CA ASN A 133 -25.96 12.39 -79.53
C ASN A 133 -27.29 12.46 -78.75
N ARG A 134 -28.40 11.97 -79.33
CA ARG A 134 -29.68 11.86 -78.62
C ARG A 134 -29.61 10.85 -77.46
N ALA A 135 -28.92 9.73 -77.64
CA ALA A 135 -28.72 8.74 -76.59
C ALA A 135 -27.84 9.27 -75.45
N LEU A 136 -26.77 10.02 -75.76
CA LEU A 136 -25.93 10.69 -74.76
C LEU A 136 -26.73 11.74 -73.96
N ALA A 137 -27.44 12.64 -74.63
CA ALA A 137 -28.27 13.65 -73.96
C ALA A 137 -29.35 13.03 -73.06
N ALA A 138 -29.96 11.92 -73.48
CA ALA A 138 -30.92 11.18 -72.66
C ALA A 138 -30.26 10.50 -71.45
N ALA A 139 -29.05 9.97 -71.61
CA ALA A 139 -28.26 9.39 -70.52
C ALA A 139 -27.83 10.44 -69.49
N ASP A 140 -27.34 11.60 -69.95
CA ASP A 140 -26.94 12.73 -69.10
C ASP A 140 -28.13 13.30 -68.32
N ALA A 141 -29.29 13.48 -68.97
CA ALA A 141 -30.52 13.88 -68.32
C ALA A 141 -30.96 12.86 -67.25
N LYS A 142 -30.81 11.56 -67.52
CA LYS A 142 -31.13 10.51 -66.54
C LYS A 142 -30.13 10.46 -65.39
N ALA A 143 -28.85 10.69 -65.64
CA ALA A 143 -27.82 10.78 -64.60
C ALA A 143 -28.06 12.01 -63.69
N ALA A 144 -28.39 13.17 -64.27
CA ALA A 144 -28.74 14.37 -63.54
C ALA A 144 -30.00 14.16 -62.66
N GLN A 145 -31.02 13.48 -63.19
CA GLN A 145 -32.21 13.11 -62.41
C GLN A 145 -31.83 12.21 -61.21
N LEU A 146 -31.10 11.11 -61.44
CA LEU A 146 -30.71 10.19 -60.38
C LEU A 146 -29.86 10.86 -59.30
N LEU A 147 -28.99 11.81 -59.65
CA LEU A 147 -28.23 12.61 -58.69
C LEU A 147 -29.10 13.59 -57.91
N SER A 148 -30.18 14.11 -58.50
CA SER A 148 -31.14 14.96 -57.80
C SER A 148 -31.99 14.13 -56.82
N ASP A 149 -32.50 12.98 -57.26
CA ASP A 149 -33.30 12.06 -56.46
C ASP A 149 -32.49 11.55 -55.25
N ALA A 150 -31.24 11.13 -55.47
CA ALA A 150 -30.34 10.66 -54.40
C ALA A 150 -29.96 11.77 -53.39
N ARG A 151 -29.88 13.04 -53.82
CA ARG A 151 -29.67 14.18 -52.91
C ARG A 151 -30.91 14.43 -52.05
N ALA A 152 -32.10 14.46 -52.66
CA ALA A 152 -33.35 14.64 -51.93
C ALA A 152 -33.59 13.50 -50.90
N GLU A 153 -33.23 12.26 -51.24
CA GLU A 153 -33.27 11.13 -50.31
C GLU A 153 -32.27 11.29 -49.16
N ALA A 154 -31.03 11.72 -49.44
CA ALA A 154 -30.01 11.98 -48.40
C ALA A 154 -30.41 13.14 -47.47
N ASP A 155 -30.97 14.23 -48.01
CA ASP A 155 -31.47 15.37 -47.24
C ASP A 155 -32.65 14.95 -46.34
N SER A 156 -33.56 14.12 -46.86
CA SER A 156 -34.69 13.55 -46.10
C SER A 156 -34.21 12.66 -44.94
N ILE A 157 -33.26 11.74 -45.19
CA ILE A 157 -32.67 10.89 -44.15
C ILE A 157 -31.97 11.75 -43.08
N THR A 158 -31.25 12.80 -43.50
CA THR A 158 -30.57 13.71 -42.57
C THR A 158 -31.57 14.47 -41.70
N ALA A 159 -32.67 14.98 -42.29
CA ALA A 159 -33.73 15.67 -41.57
C ALA A 159 -34.44 14.77 -40.55
N MET A 160 -34.76 13.53 -40.93
CA MET A 160 -35.33 12.53 -40.00
C MET A 160 -34.38 12.24 -38.84
N ALA A 161 -33.10 11.95 -39.14
CA ALA A 161 -32.10 11.68 -38.12
C ALA A 161 -31.88 12.86 -37.16
N SER A 162 -31.93 14.11 -37.64
CA SER A 162 -31.90 15.29 -36.76
C SER A 162 -33.14 15.40 -35.88
N GLY A 163 -34.33 15.14 -36.42
CA GLY A 163 -35.57 15.17 -35.63
C GLY A 163 -35.61 14.11 -34.54
N GLU A 164 -35.21 12.88 -34.85
CA GLU A 164 -35.07 11.80 -33.85
C GLU A 164 -34.03 12.15 -32.76
N ALA A 165 -32.90 12.75 -33.14
CA ALA A 165 -31.88 13.18 -32.19
C ALA A 165 -32.36 14.32 -31.27
N GLU A 166 -33.08 15.31 -31.82
CA GLU A 166 -33.69 16.39 -31.03
C GLU A 166 -34.75 15.87 -30.06
N GLN A 167 -35.58 14.92 -30.49
CA GLN A 167 -36.59 14.29 -29.63
C GLN A 167 -35.93 13.48 -28.50
N LEU A 168 -34.91 12.66 -28.78
CA LEU A 168 -34.16 11.94 -27.74
C LEU A 168 -33.50 12.89 -26.74
N LEU A 169 -33.01 14.05 -27.18
CA LEU A 169 -32.47 15.09 -26.28
C LEU A 169 -33.55 15.76 -25.44
N ALA A 170 -34.78 15.92 -25.96
CA ALA A 170 -35.92 16.44 -25.20
C ALA A 170 -36.37 15.44 -24.12
N ASP A 171 -36.53 14.17 -24.47
CA ASP A 171 -36.92 13.09 -23.56
C ASP A 171 -35.88 12.91 -22.45
N ALA A 172 -34.59 12.91 -22.78
CA ALA A 172 -33.51 12.83 -21.81
C ALA A 172 -33.50 14.02 -20.84
N ARG A 173 -33.78 15.25 -21.32
CA ARG A 173 -33.92 16.43 -20.47
C ARG A 173 -35.11 16.32 -19.52
N HIS A 174 -36.25 15.82 -20.00
CA HIS A 174 -37.43 15.60 -19.16
C HIS A 174 -37.14 14.60 -18.04
N GLN A 175 -36.53 13.45 -18.37
CA GLN A 175 -36.15 12.43 -17.37
C GLN A 175 -35.16 12.97 -16.34
N VAL A 176 -34.15 13.74 -16.76
CA VAL A 176 -33.21 14.39 -15.83
C VAL A 176 -33.95 15.37 -14.92
N GLN A 177 -34.86 16.18 -15.45
CA GLN A 177 -35.62 17.14 -14.67
C GLN A 177 -36.51 16.44 -13.63
N GLU A 178 -37.25 15.40 -14.03
CA GLU A 178 -38.08 14.56 -13.15
C GLU A 178 -37.24 13.93 -12.02
N LEU A 179 -36.10 13.32 -12.36
CA LEU A 179 -35.16 12.75 -11.37
C LEU A 179 -34.63 13.82 -10.41
N THR A 180 -34.27 15.01 -10.88
CA THR A 180 -33.82 16.10 -9.99
C THR A 180 -34.93 16.60 -9.06
N THR A 181 -36.18 16.69 -9.54
CA THR A 181 -37.31 17.08 -8.67
C THR A 181 -37.62 16.01 -7.63
N THR A 182 -37.56 14.73 -7.99
CA THR A 182 -37.75 13.61 -7.06
C THR A 182 -36.65 13.58 -6.00
N ALA A 183 -35.39 13.76 -6.42
CA ALA A 183 -34.24 13.81 -5.51
C ALA A 183 -34.31 15.01 -4.55
N ALA A 184 -34.78 16.18 -5.01
CA ALA A 184 -35.00 17.34 -4.15
C ALA A 184 -36.06 17.07 -3.08
N VAL A 185 -37.23 16.55 -3.46
CA VAL A 185 -38.31 16.20 -2.52
C VAL A 185 -37.87 15.14 -1.51
N GLN A 186 -37.08 14.16 -1.93
CA GLN A 186 -36.48 13.18 -1.01
C GLN A 186 -35.46 13.81 -0.05
N ALA A 187 -34.62 14.73 -0.52
CA ALA A 187 -33.68 15.45 0.32
C ALA A 187 -34.38 16.30 1.39
N ASP A 188 -35.43 17.04 1.00
CA ASP A 188 -36.26 17.83 1.93
C ASP A 188 -36.95 16.94 2.98
N THR A 189 -37.45 15.78 2.56
CA THR A 189 -38.08 14.79 3.47
C THR A 189 -37.07 14.27 4.49
N VAL A 190 -35.89 13.82 4.04
CA VAL A 190 -34.82 13.34 4.93
C VAL A 190 -34.33 14.45 5.87
N GLN A 191 -34.27 15.69 5.40
CA GLN A 191 -33.90 16.83 6.25
C GLN A 191 -34.96 17.12 7.33
N ALA A 192 -36.25 17.01 6.99
CA ALA A 192 -37.35 17.16 7.96
C ALA A 192 -37.35 16.04 9.02
N GLU A 193 -37.17 14.78 8.59
CA GLU A 193 -37.05 13.62 9.49
C GLU A 193 -35.83 13.75 10.41
N ALA A 194 -34.68 14.15 9.88
CA ALA A 194 -33.47 14.39 10.66
C ALA A 194 -33.64 15.53 11.67
N ALA A 195 -34.33 16.62 11.30
CA ALA A 195 -34.64 17.72 12.21
C ALA A 195 -35.60 17.27 13.33
N GLN A 196 -36.61 16.45 13.02
CA GLN A 196 -37.53 15.89 14.01
C GLN A 196 -36.81 14.93 14.98
N ALA A 197 -35.93 14.08 14.46
CA ALA A 197 -35.10 13.19 15.28
C ALA A 197 -34.16 13.98 16.20
N ALA A 198 -33.51 15.03 15.68
CA ALA A 198 -32.65 15.91 16.48
C ALA A 198 -33.44 16.61 17.60
N ALA A 199 -34.62 17.17 17.29
CA ALA A 199 -35.50 17.81 18.28
C ALA A 199 -35.94 16.82 19.37
N LYS A 200 -36.30 15.58 19.00
CA LYS A 200 -36.63 14.52 19.97
C LYS A 200 -35.45 14.18 20.87
N THR A 201 -34.28 13.90 20.29
CA THR A 201 -33.09 13.54 21.09
C THR A 201 -32.64 14.65 22.04
N LEU A 202 -32.86 15.93 21.67
CA LEU A 202 -32.62 17.07 22.55
C LEU A 202 -33.62 17.08 23.72
N ALA A 203 -34.91 16.88 23.46
CA ALA A 203 -35.92 16.80 24.52
C ALA A 203 -35.69 15.60 25.47
N ASP A 204 -35.35 14.43 24.93
CA ASP A 204 -35.00 13.23 25.71
C ASP A 204 -33.76 13.50 26.60
N ALA A 205 -32.74 14.18 26.06
CA ALA A 205 -31.54 14.57 26.81
C ALA A 205 -31.81 15.64 27.89
N GLU A 206 -32.73 16.59 27.64
CA GLU A 206 -33.16 17.56 28.64
C GLU A 206 -33.93 16.91 29.78
N SER A 207 -34.79 15.92 29.49
CA SER A 207 -35.48 15.12 30.52
C SER A 207 -34.48 14.30 31.35
N ALA A 208 -33.54 13.61 30.70
CA ALA A 208 -32.49 12.88 31.41
C ALA A 208 -31.63 13.80 32.29
N ARG A 209 -31.34 15.03 31.84
CA ARG A 209 -30.63 16.04 32.64
C ARG A 209 -31.43 16.45 33.88
N THR A 210 -32.74 16.68 33.78
CA THR A 210 -33.55 17.06 34.95
C THR A 210 -33.69 15.92 35.94
N GLU A 211 -33.83 14.68 35.48
CA GLU A 211 -33.85 13.48 36.33
C GLU A 211 -32.52 13.27 37.07
N LEU A 212 -31.38 13.42 36.38
CA LEU A 212 -30.05 13.31 36.99
C LEU A 212 -29.78 14.41 38.02
N LEU A 213 -30.21 15.64 37.78
CA LEU A 213 -30.13 16.72 38.76
C LEU A 213 -30.99 16.42 39.99
N ALA A 214 -32.25 16.01 39.81
CA ALA A 214 -33.13 15.62 40.90
C ALA A 214 -32.64 14.39 41.67
N ALA A 215 -31.92 13.47 41.02
CA ALA A 215 -31.25 12.34 41.68
C ALA A 215 -30.04 12.81 42.50
N ALA A 216 -29.19 13.66 41.94
CA ALA A 216 -28.03 14.22 42.63
C ALA A 216 -28.43 15.05 43.86
N GLU A 217 -29.51 15.84 43.77
CA GLU A 217 -30.06 16.58 44.91
C GLU A 217 -30.56 15.66 46.03
N ARG A 218 -31.25 14.56 45.69
CA ARG A 218 -31.65 13.53 46.66
C ARG A 218 -30.46 12.87 47.34
N THR A 219 -29.45 12.44 46.58
CA THR A 219 -28.21 11.86 47.14
C THR A 219 -27.47 12.87 48.03
N ALA A 220 -27.41 14.14 47.64
CA ALA A 220 -26.82 15.19 48.45
C ALA A 220 -27.61 15.45 49.74
N ALA A 221 -28.95 15.41 49.69
CA ALA A 221 -29.79 15.52 50.88
C ALA A 221 -29.59 14.33 51.83
N GLU A 222 -29.64 13.09 51.33
CA GLU A 222 -29.34 11.89 52.13
C GLU A 222 -27.95 11.95 52.77
N THR A 223 -26.94 12.40 52.03
CA THR A 223 -25.56 12.50 52.54
C THR A 223 -25.45 13.54 53.65
N ARG A 224 -26.11 14.70 53.52
CA ARG A 224 -26.18 15.70 54.60
C ARG A 224 -26.90 15.15 55.83
N THR A 225 -28.01 14.43 55.66
CA THR A 225 -28.75 13.81 56.77
C THR A 225 -27.90 12.76 57.49
N ARG A 226 -27.25 11.84 56.76
CA ARG A 226 -26.33 10.84 57.35
C ARG A 226 -25.19 11.52 58.12
N ALA A 227 -24.53 12.52 57.52
CA ALA A 227 -23.45 13.26 58.16
C ALA A 227 -23.90 14.03 59.42
N ALA A 228 -25.14 14.56 59.44
CA ALA A 228 -25.71 15.17 60.64
C ALA A 228 -25.95 14.14 61.74
N THR A 229 -26.61 13.00 61.42
CA THR A 229 -26.84 11.91 62.37
C THR A 229 -25.53 11.33 62.94
N ASP A 230 -24.50 11.18 62.11
CA ASP A 230 -23.19 10.70 62.55
C ASP A 230 -22.48 11.74 63.43
N ALA A 231 -22.60 13.03 63.14
CA ALA A 231 -22.08 14.10 63.98
C ALA A 231 -22.79 14.18 65.34
N ASP A 232 -24.11 13.97 65.39
CA ASP A 232 -24.86 13.92 66.64
C ASP A 232 -24.47 12.70 67.49
N ARG A 233 -24.30 11.52 66.87
CA ARG A 233 -23.79 10.33 67.57
C ARG A 233 -22.36 10.52 68.10
N MET A 234 -21.51 11.26 67.37
CA MET A 234 -20.17 11.63 67.85
C MET A 234 -20.20 12.60 69.04
N ARG A 235 -21.17 13.54 69.08
CA ARG A 235 -21.36 14.43 70.24
C ARG A 235 -21.82 13.63 71.46
N GLU A 236 -22.85 12.81 71.32
CA GLU A 236 -23.37 11.94 72.39
C GLU A 236 -22.26 11.04 72.96
N SER A 237 -21.50 10.36 72.11
CA SER A 237 -20.36 9.54 72.56
C SER A 237 -19.23 10.35 73.21
N ALA A 238 -19.02 11.61 72.84
CA ALA A 238 -18.02 12.47 73.46
C ALA A 238 -18.50 13.00 74.82
N ASP A 239 -19.78 13.33 74.95
CA ASP A 239 -20.42 13.74 76.20
C ASP A 239 -20.44 12.58 77.23
N ASP A 240 -20.73 11.35 76.79
CA ASP A 240 -20.61 10.13 77.58
C ASP A 240 -19.17 9.90 78.09
N GLN A 241 -18.17 10.05 77.21
CA GLN A 241 -16.76 9.97 77.62
C GLN A 241 -16.39 11.08 78.60
N ALA A 242 -16.87 12.31 78.39
CA ALA A 242 -16.65 13.42 79.31
C ALA A 242 -17.35 13.23 80.66
N ALA A 243 -18.51 12.56 80.69
CA ALA A 243 -19.18 12.15 81.92
C ALA A 243 -18.39 11.04 82.65
N GLN A 244 -17.91 10.03 81.92
CA GLN A 244 -17.11 8.93 82.48
C GLN A 244 -15.77 9.43 83.06
N VAL A 245 -15.09 10.37 82.39
CA VAL A 245 -13.87 11.02 82.90
C VAL A 245 -14.17 11.85 84.15
N ARG A 246 -15.26 12.62 84.18
CA ARG A 246 -15.68 13.37 85.38
C ARG A 246 -15.96 12.44 86.56
N ALA A 247 -16.75 11.38 86.36
CA ALA A 247 -17.02 10.37 87.39
C ALA A 247 -15.76 9.57 87.82
N GLY A 248 -14.74 9.47 86.95
CA GLY A 248 -13.42 8.94 87.31
C GLY A 248 -12.63 9.91 88.20
N ALA A 249 -12.59 11.19 87.83
CA ALA A 249 -11.93 12.24 88.58
C ALA A 249 -12.58 12.47 89.97
N GLU A 250 -13.90 12.43 90.06
CA GLU A 250 -14.63 12.52 91.33
C GLU A 250 -14.30 11.35 92.28
N ARG A 251 -14.22 10.12 91.75
CA ARG A 251 -13.80 8.95 92.54
C ARG A 251 -12.35 9.06 93.02
N MET A 252 -11.43 9.51 92.18
CA MET A 252 -10.04 9.78 92.60
C MET A 252 -9.97 10.90 93.65
N ALA A 253 -10.73 11.97 93.49
CA ALA A 253 -10.79 13.06 94.46
C ALA A 253 -11.49 12.65 95.78
N ALA A 254 -12.41 11.68 95.76
CA ALA A 254 -12.97 11.09 96.96
C ALA A 254 -11.95 10.19 97.68
N GLY A 255 -11.21 9.37 96.94
CA GLY A 255 -10.10 8.57 97.49
C GLY A 255 -9.04 9.44 98.15
N LEU A 256 -8.52 10.45 97.45
CA LEU A 256 -7.52 11.38 98.00
C LEU A 256 -8.00 12.16 99.24
N ARG A 257 -9.31 12.40 99.40
CA ARG A 257 -9.85 12.99 100.63
C ARG A 257 -9.85 11.98 101.77
N ALA A 258 -10.30 10.74 101.53
CA ALA A 258 -10.26 9.68 102.53
C ALA A 258 -8.82 9.36 102.97
N ASP A 259 -7.86 9.34 102.04
CA ASP A 259 -6.43 9.17 102.35
C ASP A 259 -5.89 10.33 103.20
N ALA A 260 -6.31 11.57 102.90
CA ALA A 260 -5.91 12.76 103.68
C ALA A 260 -6.56 12.79 105.08
N ASP A 261 -7.83 12.40 105.20
CA ASP A 261 -8.53 12.29 106.49
C ASP A 261 -7.87 11.19 107.36
N HIS A 262 -7.53 10.04 106.76
CA HIS A 262 -6.81 8.97 107.46
C HIS A 262 -5.42 9.43 107.94
N ALA A 263 -4.65 10.12 107.08
CA ALA A 263 -3.36 10.69 107.45
C ALA A 263 -3.46 11.79 108.54
N LEU A 264 -4.58 12.53 108.60
CA LEU A 264 -4.84 13.50 109.66
C LEU A 264 -5.14 12.82 111.01
N ASP A 265 -5.88 11.71 111.02
CA ASP A 265 -6.15 10.94 112.24
C ASP A 265 -4.92 10.16 112.73
N ASP A 266 -4.10 9.63 111.83
CA ASP A 266 -2.78 9.05 112.16
C ASP A 266 -1.84 10.12 112.77
N ALA A 267 -1.84 11.33 112.21
CA ALA A 267 -1.07 12.46 112.72
C ALA A 267 -1.58 12.96 114.08
N ARG A 268 -2.90 12.95 114.32
CA ARG A 268 -3.50 13.25 115.64
C ARG A 268 -3.08 12.22 116.68
N THR A 269 -3.21 10.93 116.36
CA THR A 269 -2.81 9.82 117.22
C THR A 269 -1.33 9.93 117.59
N SER A 270 -0.47 10.14 116.59
CA SER A 270 0.97 10.38 116.79
C SER A 270 1.27 11.60 117.66
N ALA A 271 0.49 12.69 117.53
CA ALA A 271 0.65 13.89 118.36
C ALA A 271 0.16 13.69 119.80
N GLU A 272 -0.83 12.84 120.04
CA GLU A 272 -1.28 12.45 121.38
C GLU A 272 -0.26 11.54 122.07
N GLU A 273 0.31 10.56 121.34
CA GLU A 273 1.44 9.76 121.82
C GLU A 273 2.66 10.63 122.15
N LEU A 274 2.98 11.61 121.31
CA LEU A 274 4.09 12.55 121.55
C LEU A 274 3.82 13.48 122.75
N ARG A 275 2.58 13.89 122.99
CA ARG A 275 2.22 14.63 124.22
C ARG A 275 2.36 13.74 125.45
N ALA A 276 1.88 12.50 125.38
CA ALA A 276 2.01 11.54 126.48
C ALA A 276 3.47 11.12 126.77
N SER A 277 4.37 11.15 125.79
CA SER A 277 5.81 10.98 126.01
C SER A 277 6.44 12.24 126.60
N VAL A 278 6.12 13.44 126.07
CA VAL A 278 6.57 14.72 126.61
C VAL A 278 6.12 14.93 128.06
N ASP A 279 4.90 14.57 128.44
CA ASP A 279 4.43 14.68 129.83
C ASP A 279 5.21 13.74 130.77
N LYS A 280 5.55 12.52 130.32
CA LYS A 280 6.41 11.59 131.07
C LYS A 280 7.85 12.10 131.18
N ASP A 281 8.37 12.70 130.13
CA ASP A 281 9.72 13.27 130.12
C ASP A 281 9.79 14.57 130.94
N VAL A 282 8.73 15.39 130.96
CA VAL A 282 8.59 16.56 131.84
C VAL A 282 8.47 16.13 133.31
N ALA A 283 7.78 15.02 133.61
CA ALA A 283 7.77 14.46 134.96
C ALA A 283 9.17 13.99 135.38
N ARG A 284 9.87 13.22 134.52
CA ARG A 284 11.26 12.78 134.75
C ARG A 284 12.20 13.97 134.90
N LEU A 285 12.07 15.00 134.08
CA LEU A 285 12.88 16.22 134.13
C LEU A 285 12.60 17.08 135.37
N ARG A 286 11.40 17.01 135.97
CA ARG A 286 11.14 17.66 137.28
C ARG A 286 11.82 16.91 138.42
N GLU A 287 11.73 15.59 138.44
CA GLU A 287 12.45 14.73 139.41
C GLU A 287 13.97 14.91 139.27
N GLN A 288 14.47 14.94 138.03
CA GLN A 288 15.87 15.25 137.71
C GLN A 288 16.24 16.68 138.13
N ALA A 289 15.40 17.69 137.90
CA ALA A 289 15.66 19.08 138.28
C ALA A 289 15.62 19.32 139.80
N GLU A 290 14.85 18.55 140.57
CA GLU A 290 14.89 18.59 142.04
C GLU A 290 16.16 17.94 142.59
N ALA A 291 16.66 16.88 141.94
CA ALA A 291 17.99 16.33 142.22
C ALA A 291 19.11 17.31 141.81
N ASP A 292 19.04 17.88 140.61
CA ASP A 292 20.04 18.80 140.07
C ASP A 292 20.02 20.17 140.74
N ALA A 293 18.90 20.65 141.29
CA ALA A 293 18.87 21.87 142.12
C ALA A 293 19.63 21.70 143.45
N LYS A 294 19.87 20.45 143.88
CA LYS A 294 20.70 20.12 145.04
C LYS A 294 22.19 20.19 144.66
N THR A 295 22.60 19.54 143.56
CA THR A 295 23.97 19.54 143.04
C THR A 295 24.40 20.88 142.42
N ALA A 296 23.48 21.65 141.83
CA ALA A 296 23.76 22.96 141.22
C ALA A 296 24.09 24.03 142.26
N ARG A 297 23.56 23.93 143.50
CA ARG A 297 24.00 24.79 144.61
C ARG A 297 25.45 24.53 145.03
N GLU A 298 25.97 23.34 144.75
CA GLU A 298 27.37 22.95 145.00
C GLU A 298 28.26 23.26 143.78
N ALA A 299 27.73 23.17 142.55
CA ALA A 299 28.45 23.43 141.31
C ALA A 299 28.50 24.91 140.86
N ALA A 300 27.55 25.75 141.29
CA ALA A 300 27.50 27.18 140.94
C ALA A 300 28.72 27.99 141.46
N ALA A 301 29.51 27.42 142.36
CA ALA A 301 30.79 27.99 142.79
C ALA A 301 31.95 27.81 141.78
N LYS A 302 31.75 27.08 140.67
CA LYS A 302 32.84 26.65 139.76
C LYS A 302 32.68 27.10 138.30
N ALA A 303 31.55 27.67 137.90
CA ALA A 303 31.18 27.89 136.49
C ALA A 303 31.42 29.32 135.95
N THR A 304 32.47 30.00 136.40
CA THR A 304 32.88 31.35 135.92
C THR A 304 34.04 31.33 134.91
N ALA A 305 34.32 30.18 134.28
CA ALA A 305 35.57 29.95 133.55
C ALA A 305 35.49 29.96 132.00
N ASP A 306 34.51 29.31 131.37
CA ASP A 306 34.67 28.81 129.99
C ASP A 306 33.90 29.57 128.88
N GLN A 307 33.84 30.90 128.96
CA GLN A 307 33.13 31.76 127.99
C GLN A 307 33.98 32.16 126.76
N ALA A 308 34.81 31.25 126.22
CA ALA A 308 35.93 31.61 125.32
C ALA A 308 36.10 30.81 124.00
N ALA A 309 35.10 30.03 123.56
CA ALA A 309 35.25 29.08 122.44
C ALA A 309 34.26 29.27 121.26
N ALA A 310 33.85 30.51 120.95
CA ALA A 310 32.75 30.77 120.00
C ALA A 310 33.13 31.27 118.58
N ASP A 311 34.38 31.70 118.34
CA ASP A 311 34.65 32.66 117.24
C ASP A 311 35.32 32.12 115.96
N GLN A 312 35.64 30.82 115.85
CA GLN A 312 36.62 30.34 114.84
C GLN A 312 36.06 29.67 113.56
N ALA A 313 34.74 29.58 113.36
CA ALA A 313 34.14 28.63 112.39
C ALA A 313 33.44 29.24 111.13
N ARG A 314 33.69 30.50 110.73
CA ARG A 314 32.87 31.21 109.73
C ARG A 314 33.56 31.72 108.45
N ALA A 315 34.78 31.27 108.12
CA ALA A 315 35.62 31.96 107.11
C ALA A 315 35.89 31.27 105.75
N GLU A 316 35.45 30.01 105.51
CA GLU A 316 35.98 29.21 104.37
C GLU A 316 35.02 28.91 103.20
N ALA A 317 33.75 29.37 103.23
CA ALA A 317 32.70 28.82 102.37
C ALA A 317 32.47 29.48 100.98
N GLU A 318 33.19 30.56 100.61
CA GLU A 318 32.74 31.49 99.54
C GLU A 318 33.54 31.51 98.21
N ARG A 319 34.37 30.51 97.89
CA ARG A 319 35.34 30.63 96.76
C ARG A 319 35.25 29.66 95.56
N VAL A 320 34.23 28.81 95.41
CA VAL A 320 34.20 27.83 94.29
C VAL A 320 32.81 27.68 93.64
N LEU A 321 32.30 28.72 92.98
CA LEU A 321 31.07 28.59 92.17
C LEU A 321 30.92 29.60 91.00
N GLU A 322 32.02 29.88 90.29
CA GLU A 322 32.03 30.86 89.18
C GLU A 322 32.72 30.32 87.89
N ALA A 323 32.36 29.10 87.46
CA ALA A 323 32.91 28.48 86.24
C ALA A 323 31.88 27.60 85.49
N ALA A 324 30.92 28.21 84.79
CA ALA A 324 29.90 27.47 84.02
C ALA A 324 29.29 28.23 82.82
N THR A 325 30.10 28.83 81.94
CA THR A 325 29.63 29.65 80.80
C THR A 325 30.22 29.22 79.45
N GLU A 326 29.88 28.02 78.95
CA GLU A 326 30.36 27.61 77.61
C GLU A 326 29.52 26.51 76.87
N ARG A 327 28.31 26.83 76.35
CA ARG A 327 27.48 25.86 75.56
C ARG A 327 26.59 26.46 74.43
N THR A 328 27.08 27.35 73.56
CA THR A 328 26.19 28.03 72.56
C THR A 328 26.62 28.08 71.08
N VAL A 329 27.67 27.38 70.61
CA VAL A 329 28.16 27.54 69.20
C VAL A 329 28.00 26.31 68.27
N GLN A 330 27.66 25.11 68.77
CA GLN A 330 27.68 23.87 67.95
C GLN A 330 26.49 23.61 66.99
N ARG A 331 25.53 24.53 66.80
CA ARG A 331 24.30 24.24 65.99
C ARG A 331 24.27 24.68 64.53
N ALA A 332 25.26 25.45 64.03
CA ALA A 332 25.17 26.07 62.70
C ALA A 332 25.67 25.21 61.51
N ARG A 333 26.64 24.31 61.70
CA ARG A 333 27.49 23.78 60.60
C ARG A 333 27.01 22.51 59.88
N ARG A 334 25.70 22.20 59.88
CA ARG A 334 25.18 20.88 59.43
C ARG A 334 24.21 20.87 58.23
N ARG A 335 24.06 21.98 57.47
CA ARG A 335 23.04 22.09 56.40
C ARG A 335 23.55 22.06 54.94
N GLU A 336 24.81 22.37 54.64
CA GLU A 336 25.27 22.52 53.25
C GLU A 336 25.61 21.20 52.51
N ILE A 337 26.02 20.14 53.22
CA ILE A 337 26.57 18.91 52.59
C ILE A 337 25.49 18.09 51.82
N ARG A 338 24.20 18.39 52.00
CA ARG A 338 23.08 17.58 51.44
C ARG A 338 22.66 17.97 50.01
N THR A 339 23.10 19.12 49.48
CA THR A 339 22.70 19.61 48.15
C THR A 339 23.61 19.12 47.02
N GLU A 340 24.93 19.16 47.21
CA GLU A 340 25.92 18.85 46.15
C GLU A 340 25.89 17.39 45.67
N SER A 341 25.59 16.45 46.57
CA SER A 341 25.53 15.01 46.28
C SER A 341 24.44 14.63 45.27
N ARG A 342 23.39 15.46 45.12
CA ARG A 342 22.30 15.23 44.16
C ARG A 342 22.68 15.63 42.73
N ALA A 343 23.57 16.62 42.56
CA ALA A 343 24.01 17.08 41.24
C ALA A 343 24.95 16.05 40.56
N LYS A 344 25.94 15.52 41.29
CA LYS A 344 26.90 14.55 40.74
C LYS A 344 26.25 13.25 40.24
N ARG A 345 25.17 12.77 40.88
CA ARG A 345 24.38 11.60 40.43
C ARG A 345 23.56 11.81 39.14
N ARG A 346 23.41 13.05 38.65
CA ARG A 346 22.71 13.33 37.39
C ARG A 346 23.66 13.26 36.18
N LYS A 347 24.92 13.72 36.33
CA LYS A 347 25.91 13.74 35.24
C LYS A 347 26.33 12.32 34.81
N ALA A 348 26.74 11.48 35.77
CA ALA A 348 27.22 10.11 35.52
C ALA A 348 26.20 9.13 34.88
N ARG A 349 24.95 9.55 34.65
CA ARG A 349 23.90 8.74 34.01
C ARG A 349 23.78 8.98 32.50
N ASN A 350 24.22 10.14 32.02
CA ASN A 350 24.11 10.50 30.61
C ASN A 350 25.29 9.95 29.80
N ASP A 351 26.47 9.84 30.42
CA ASP A 351 27.73 9.49 29.74
C ASP A 351 27.90 7.97 29.47
N ALA A 352 26.93 7.14 29.88
CA ALA A 352 27.00 5.66 29.85
C ALA A 352 25.95 5.02 28.93
N ARG A 353 25.70 5.58 27.74
CA ARG A 353 24.67 5.09 26.79
C ARG A 353 25.25 4.80 25.40
N PRO A 354 24.99 3.61 24.80
CA PRO A 354 25.50 3.30 23.47
C PRO A 354 24.88 4.19 22.38
N ALA A 355 25.71 4.57 21.41
CA ALA A 355 25.29 5.36 20.25
C ALA A 355 24.30 4.56 19.38
N GLY A 356 23.12 5.13 19.12
CA GLY A 356 22.02 4.47 18.38
C GLY A 356 20.64 4.58 19.04
N GLY A 357 20.56 5.06 20.30
CA GLY A 357 19.29 5.34 20.96
C GLY A 357 18.64 6.66 20.48
N VAL A 358 17.36 6.59 20.08
CA VAL A 358 16.51 7.75 19.77
C VAL A 358 16.65 8.84 20.85
N PRO A 359 16.78 10.15 20.50
CA PRO A 359 17.06 11.21 21.48
C PRO A 359 16.09 11.23 22.68
N PRO A 360 16.56 11.59 23.89
CA PRO A 360 15.66 11.91 25.00
C PRO A 360 14.91 13.20 24.69
N LEU A 361 13.61 13.24 24.97
CA LEU A 361 12.79 14.44 24.80
C LEU A 361 13.35 15.55 25.71
N SER A 362 13.50 16.77 25.17
CA SER A 362 13.87 17.93 25.99
C SER A 362 12.78 18.24 27.03
N GLY A 363 13.10 19.03 28.06
CA GLY A 363 12.13 19.36 29.11
C GLY A 363 10.86 20.06 28.59
N GLN A 364 11.00 20.82 27.50
CA GLN A 364 9.89 21.51 26.83
C GLN A 364 9.10 20.53 25.93
N GLU A 365 9.79 19.65 25.19
CA GLU A 365 9.15 18.56 24.43
C GLU A 365 8.39 17.60 25.35
N LEU A 366 8.90 17.33 26.56
CA LEU A 366 8.20 16.48 27.54
C LEU A 366 6.87 17.14 27.96
N VAL A 367 6.86 18.44 28.25
CA VAL A 367 5.64 19.18 28.61
C VAL A 367 4.68 19.23 27.43
N LEU A 368 5.16 19.44 26.20
CA LEU A 368 4.35 19.35 24.98
C LEU A 368 3.76 17.96 24.78
N VAL A 369 4.54 16.89 24.91
CA VAL A 369 4.07 15.50 24.78
C VAL A 369 3.06 15.15 25.86
N VAL A 370 3.29 15.55 27.11
CA VAL A 370 2.33 15.36 28.22
C VAL A 370 1.04 16.15 27.97
N GLY A 371 1.15 17.39 27.49
CA GLY A 371 -0.02 18.21 27.11
C GLY A 371 -0.81 17.62 25.94
N ILE A 372 -0.14 17.13 24.90
CA ILE A 372 -0.75 16.44 23.76
C ILE A 372 -1.44 15.14 24.22
N VAL A 373 -0.81 14.36 25.10
CA VAL A 373 -1.39 13.13 25.66
C VAL A 373 -2.62 13.45 26.54
N LEU A 374 -2.58 14.50 27.36
CA LEU A 374 -3.74 14.95 28.15
C LEU A 374 -4.88 15.44 27.26
N ALA A 375 -4.60 16.30 26.27
CA ALA A 375 -5.60 16.80 25.33
C ALA A 375 -6.23 15.66 24.51
N ALA A 376 -5.40 14.73 24.01
CA ALA A 376 -5.88 13.57 23.28
C ALA A 376 -6.67 12.61 24.18
N ALA A 377 -6.30 12.44 25.45
CA ALA A 377 -7.10 11.66 26.40
C ALA A 377 -8.49 12.28 26.60
N VAL A 378 -8.58 13.59 26.84
CA VAL A 378 -9.86 14.30 26.99
C VAL A 378 -10.72 14.20 25.73
N VAL A 379 -10.16 14.44 24.54
CA VAL A 379 -10.87 14.32 23.26
C VAL A 379 -11.33 12.88 23.00
N SER A 380 -10.50 11.89 23.36
CA SER A 380 -10.84 10.47 23.23
C SER A 380 -11.96 10.07 24.19
N THR A 381 -11.92 10.50 25.45
CA THR A 381 -12.99 10.24 26.42
C THR A 381 -14.31 10.86 25.96
N LEU A 382 -14.30 12.08 25.43
CA LEU A 382 -15.51 12.73 24.88
C LEU A 382 -16.04 12.02 23.63
N GLY A 383 -15.16 11.64 22.69
CA GLY A 383 -15.54 10.88 21.49
C GLY A 383 -16.09 9.49 21.81
N LEU A 384 -15.49 8.80 22.79
CA LEU A 384 -15.97 7.51 23.29
C LEU A 384 -17.34 7.66 23.96
N LEU A 385 -17.54 8.66 24.85
CA LEU A 385 -18.83 8.88 25.51
C LEU A 385 -19.98 9.14 24.51
N SER A 386 -19.69 9.89 23.45
CA SER A 386 -20.64 10.17 22.36
C SER A 386 -20.86 9.00 21.40
N SER A 387 -19.92 8.05 21.31
CA SER A 387 -20.00 6.84 20.49
C SER A 387 -20.76 5.73 21.23
N TYR A 388 -20.51 5.62 22.53
CA TYR A 388 -21.00 4.58 23.43
C TYR A 388 -22.52 4.42 23.40
N THR A 389 -23.26 5.52 23.62
CA THR A 389 -24.73 5.51 23.68
C THR A 389 -25.37 5.12 22.34
N ALA A 390 -24.74 5.47 21.22
CA ALA A 390 -25.21 5.13 19.88
C ALA A 390 -24.92 3.66 19.50
N LEU A 391 -23.81 3.09 19.98
CA LEU A 391 -23.53 1.66 19.82
C LEU A 391 -24.37 0.79 20.78
N GLU A 392 -24.58 1.24 22.01
CA GLU A 392 -25.42 0.55 23.00
C GLU A 392 -26.87 0.44 22.54
N THR A 393 -27.47 1.53 22.03
CA THR A 393 -28.83 1.50 21.49
C THR A 393 -28.98 0.62 20.24
N LYS A 394 -27.98 0.58 19.35
CA LYS A 394 -27.96 -0.37 18.22
C LYS A 394 -27.78 -1.82 18.68
N ALA A 395 -26.94 -2.08 19.69
CA ALA A 395 -26.77 -3.41 20.27
C ALA A 395 -28.05 -3.96 20.93
N ALA A 396 -28.80 -3.09 21.63
CA ALA A 396 -30.13 -3.42 22.14
C ALA A 396 -31.10 -3.77 21.01
N GLY A 397 -31.08 -3.02 19.91
CA GLY A 397 -31.83 -3.32 18.68
C GLY A 397 -31.42 -4.63 17.97
N TRP A 398 -30.26 -5.21 18.30
CA TRP A 398 -29.80 -6.51 17.81
C TRP A 398 -30.06 -7.66 18.80
N GLY A 399 -30.78 -7.41 19.89
CA GLY A 399 -31.15 -8.46 20.85
C GLY A 399 -30.01 -8.91 21.77
N TRP A 400 -29.04 -8.05 22.07
CA TRP A 400 -28.02 -8.33 23.09
C TRP A 400 -28.62 -8.18 24.50
N ASP A 401 -28.49 -9.21 25.34
CA ASP A 401 -28.91 -9.16 26.76
C ASP A 401 -28.14 -8.10 27.57
N TRP A 402 -26.90 -7.79 27.15
CA TRP A 402 -26.03 -6.79 27.75
C TRP A 402 -25.52 -5.82 26.68
N PRO A 403 -26.32 -4.84 26.23
CA PRO A 403 -25.98 -3.95 25.11
C PRO A 403 -24.67 -3.16 25.32
N TRP A 404 -24.38 -2.78 26.57
CA TRP A 404 -23.14 -2.11 26.99
C TRP A 404 -21.87 -2.94 26.72
N LEU A 405 -21.97 -4.27 26.64
CA LEU A 405 -20.82 -5.15 26.47
C LEU A 405 -20.20 -5.01 25.07
N LEU A 406 -20.98 -4.63 24.05
CA LEU A 406 -20.50 -4.44 22.68
C LEU A 406 -19.45 -3.31 22.58
N PRO A 407 -19.73 -2.05 22.96
CA PRO A 407 -18.71 -0.99 22.93
C PRO A 407 -17.55 -1.28 23.90
N VAL A 408 -17.84 -1.65 25.15
CA VAL A 408 -16.78 -1.93 26.15
C VAL A 408 -15.84 -3.05 25.70
N GLY A 409 -16.37 -4.13 25.13
CA GLY A 409 -15.57 -5.25 24.65
C GLY A 409 -14.60 -4.86 23.55
N ILE A 410 -15.03 -3.99 22.62
CA ILE A 410 -14.20 -3.48 21.52
C ILE A 410 -13.11 -2.53 22.05
N ASP A 411 -13.50 -1.57 22.91
CA ASP A 411 -12.61 -0.55 23.45
C ASP A 411 -11.56 -1.11 24.42
N VAL A 412 -11.85 -2.22 25.09
CA VAL A 412 -10.86 -2.97 25.89
C VAL A 412 -10.00 -3.88 25.01
N ALA A 413 -10.56 -4.52 23.98
CA ALA A 413 -9.83 -5.45 23.12
C ALA A 413 -8.70 -4.77 22.33
N ILE A 414 -8.94 -3.59 21.73
CA ILE A 414 -7.93 -2.89 20.92
C ILE A 414 -6.64 -2.59 21.71
N PRO A 415 -6.65 -1.94 22.90
CA PRO A 415 -5.46 -1.72 23.70
C PRO A 415 -4.91 -3.02 24.31
N ALA A 416 -5.75 -4.01 24.67
CA ALA A 416 -5.27 -5.29 25.17
C ALA A 416 -4.46 -6.07 24.12
N PHE A 417 -4.98 -6.25 22.89
CA PHE A 417 -4.26 -6.91 21.80
C PHE A 417 -3.05 -6.08 21.31
N THR A 418 -3.15 -4.75 21.33
CA THR A 418 -2.01 -3.88 21.02
C THR A 418 -0.90 -4.00 22.07
N GLY A 419 -1.25 -3.97 23.35
CA GLY A 419 -0.34 -4.20 24.48
C GLY A 419 0.32 -5.58 24.41
N ALA A 420 -0.46 -6.63 24.18
CA ALA A 420 0.05 -7.99 23.96
C ALA A 420 1.03 -8.05 22.79
N ASN A 421 0.72 -7.40 21.66
CA ASN A 421 1.63 -7.31 20.51
C ASN A 421 2.94 -6.55 20.86
N LEU A 422 2.88 -5.47 21.63
CA LEU A 422 4.06 -4.74 22.10
C LEU A 422 4.92 -5.58 23.07
N VAL A 423 4.28 -6.37 23.94
CA VAL A 423 4.97 -7.33 24.83
C VAL A 423 5.62 -8.45 24.03
N LEU A 424 4.94 -8.99 23.02
CA LEU A 424 5.49 -10.00 22.10
C LEU A 424 6.70 -9.47 21.32
N ILE A 425 6.64 -8.24 20.80
CA ILE A 425 7.79 -7.54 20.20
C ILE A 425 8.94 -7.42 21.23
N ARG A 426 8.63 -7.03 22.47
CA ARG A 426 9.63 -6.88 23.55
C ARG A 426 10.26 -8.21 23.98
N MET A 427 9.54 -9.32 23.88
CA MET A 427 10.04 -10.69 24.12
C MET A 427 10.74 -11.28 22.88
N GLY A 428 10.67 -10.60 21.73
CA GLY A 428 11.27 -11.07 20.47
C GLY A 428 10.46 -12.14 19.73
N MET A 429 9.25 -12.45 20.20
CA MET A 429 8.33 -13.46 19.66
C MET A 429 7.23 -12.78 18.82
N GLU A 430 7.59 -12.15 17.70
CA GLU A 430 6.65 -11.35 16.89
C GLU A 430 5.63 -12.23 16.13
N LEU A 431 4.42 -12.45 16.70
CA LEU A 431 3.31 -13.10 15.97
C LEU A 431 2.76 -12.17 14.88
N ARG A 432 3.32 -12.24 13.67
CA ARG A 432 2.99 -11.37 12.53
C ARG A 432 1.53 -11.39 12.06
N TRP A 433 0.69 -12.28 12.58
CA TRP A 433 -0.76 -12.28 12.33
C TRP A 433 -1.54 -11.44 13.36
N ILE A 434 -1.09 -11.37 14.62
CA ILE A 434 -1.84 -10.71 15.71
C ILE A 434 -1.99 -9.20 15.46
N ARG A 435 -1.06 -8.59 14.71
CA ARG A 435 -1.15 -7.19 14.23
C ARG A 435 -2.38 -6.89 13.35
N TRP A 436 -3.07 -7.91 12.85
CA TRP A 436 -4.32 -7.75 12.11
C TRP A 436 -5.53 -7.69 13.06
N VAL A 437 -5.45 -8.23 14.27
CA VAL A 437 -6.58 -8.26 15.23
C VAL A 437 -6.99 -6.83 15.65
N PRO A 438 -6.09 -5.93 16.10
CA PRO A 438 -6.47 -4.53 16.35
C PRO A 438 -6.99 -3.79 15.11
N ARG A 439 -6.50 -4.14 13.91
CA ARG A 439 -6.93 -3.51 12.64
C ARG A 439 -8.33 -3.98 12.21
N ALA A 440 -8.64 -5.26 12.43
CA ALA A 440 -9.98 -5.80 12.20
C ALA A 440 -10.97 -5.25 13.23
N LEU A 441 -10.60 -5.23 14.52
CA LEU A 441 -11.40 -4.58 15.58
C LEU A 441 -11.65 -3.10 15.27
N THR A 442 -10.62 -2.36 14.86
CA THR A 442 -10.74 -0.97 14.37
C THR A 442 -11.76 -0.85 13.23
N ALA A 443 -11.65 -1.69 12.20
CA ALA A 443 -12.55 -1.66 11.06
C ALA A 443 -14.01 -1.96 11.48
N VAL A 444 -14.20 -2.90 12.41
CA VAL A 444 -15.51 -3.17 13.05
C VAL A 444 -15.99 -1.95 13.83
N THR A 445 -15.15 -1.33 14.67
CA THR A 445 -15.49 -0.11 15.44
C THR A 445 -16.00 1.02 14.54
N VAL A 446 -15.27 1.27 13.45
CA VAL A 446 -15.60 2.30 12.46
C VAL A 446 -16.87 1.94 11.69
N TYR A 447 -17.07 0.67 11.31
CA TYR A 447 -18.30 0.20 10.66
C TYR A 447 -19.54 0.32 11.56
N LEU A 448 -19.41 -0.03 12.83
CA LEU A 448 -20.47 0.11 13.83
C LEU A 448 -20.82 1.60 14.03
N ASN A 449 -19.82 2.48 14.14
CA ASN A 449 -20.03 3.92 14.26
C ASN A 449 -20.57 4.57 12.99
N TRP A 450 -20.17 4.09 11.81
CA TRP A 450 -20.75 4.51 10.53
C TRP A 450 -22.23 4.14 10.42
N ASN A 451 -22.66 3.00 11.00
CA ASN A 451 -24.06 2.58 11.04
C ASN A 451 -24.83 3.10 12.27
N ALA A 452 -24.19 3.89 13.14
CA ALA A 452 -24.80 4.47 14.34
C ALA A 452 -25.67 5.70 14.04
N SER A 453 -25.54 6.30 12.83
CA SER A 453 -26.36 7.43 12.39
C SER A 453 -26.94 7.18 11.00
N ASP A 454 -28.13 7.73 10.74
CA ASP A 454 -28.80 7.58 9.44
C ASP A 454 -28.50 8.73 8.45
N SER A 455 -28.04 9.87 8.96
CA SER A 455 -27.61 11.03 8.14
C SER A 455 -26.16 10.90 7.67
N ALA A 456 -25.88 11.24 6.40
CA ALA A 456 -24.53 11.13 5.84
C ALA A 456 -23.46 11.92 6.64
N ALA A 457 -23.81 13.12 7.13
CA ALA A 457 -22.94 13.92 7.99
C ALA A 457 -22.69 13.26 9.37
N GLY A 458 -23.73 12.68 9.98
CA GLY A 458 -23.60 11.94 11.25
C GLY A 458 -22.74 10.69 11.12
N ARG A 459 -22.90 9.91 10.02
CA ARG A 459 -22.05 8.74 9.73
C ARG A 459 -20.57 9.11 9.66
N ILE A 460 -20.26 10.19 8.95
CA ILE A 460 -18.90 10.74 8.86
C ILE A 460 -18.42 11.22 10.23
N GLY A 461 -19.26 11.92 11.00
CA GLY A 461 -18.92 12.44 12.33
C GLY A 461 -18.54 11.35 13.35
N HIS A 462 -19.40 10.35 13.55
CA HIS A 462 -19.13 9.25 14.49
C HIS A 462 -17.94 8.37 14.05
N ALA A 463 -17.80 8.11 12.75
CA ALA A 463 -16.63 7.41 12.22
C ALA A 463 -15.32 8.22 12.36
N ALA A 464 -15.35 9.54 12.17
CA ALA A 464 -14.18 10.40 12.34
C ALA A 464 -13.73 10.51 13.81
N LEU A 465 -14.68 10.65 14.74
CA LEU A 465 -14.39 10.68 16.18
C LEU A 465 -13.72 9.39 16.67
N THR A 466 -14.19 8.22 16.21
CA THR A 466 -13.59 6.93 16.58
C THR A 466 -12.26 6.66 15.88
N LEU A 467 -12.12 7.07 14.61
CA LEU A 467 -10.82 7.06 13.91
C LEU A 467 -9.76 7.90 14.63
N LEU A 468 -10.13 9.03 15.25
CA LEU A 468 -9.19 9.91 15.93
C LEU A 468 -8.48 9.22 17.11
N TRP A 469 -9.23 8.51 17.97
CA TRP A 469 -8.65 7.74 19.07
C TRP A 469 -7.80 6.56 18.55
N VAL A 470 -8.28 5.85 17.53
CA VAL A 470 -7.52 4.76 16.88
C VAL A 470 -6.17 5.28 16.38
N ILE A 471 -6.15 6.40 15.66
CA ILE A 471 -4.93 7.05 15.16
C ILE A 471 -4.00 7.39 16.33
N PHE A 472 -4.54 7.93 17.43
CA PHE A 472 -3.73 8.23 18.62
C PHE A 472 -3.10 6.96 19.24
N SER A 473 -3.86 5.86 19.33
CA SER A 473 -3.36 4.58 19.85
C SER A 473 -2.31 3.93 18.95
N GLU A 474 -2.47 3.99 17.62
CA GLU A 474 -1.48 3.49 16.65
C GLU A 474 -0.21 4.35 16.68
N ILE A 475 -0.32 5.67 16.86
CA ILE A 475 0.85 6.56 17.06
C ILE A 475 1.59 6.18 18.36
N ALA A 476 0.88 6.02 19.48
CA ALA A 476 1.50 5.63 20.75
C ALA A 476 2.20 4.26 20.65
N SER A 477 1.51 3.28 20.04
CA SER A 477 2.05 1.95 19.73
C SER A 477 3.29 2.01 18.83
N HIS A 478 3.24 2.84 17.77
CA HIS A 478 4.35 3.03 16.83
C HIS A 478 5.57 3.66 17.50
N VAL A 479 5.38 4.70 18.33
CA VAL A 479 6.47 5.34 19.09
C VAL A 479 7.09 4.35 20.07
N TYR A 480 6.29 3.58 20.80
CA TYR A 480 6.77 2.59 21.76
C TYR A 480 7.50 1.42 21.07
N ALA A 481 6.94 0.88 19.98
CA ALA A 481 7.57 -0.15 19.16
C ALA A 481 8.87 0.33 18.50
N THR A 482 8.96 1.60 18.10
CA THR A 482 10.18 2.20 17.54
C THR A 482 11.26 2.38 18.60
N ARG A 483 10.89 2.83 19.81
CA ARG A 483 11.81 2.89 20.97
C ARG A 483 12.32 1.50 21.34
N ILE A 484 11.46 0.47 21.39
CA ILE A 484 11.89 -0.92 21.63
C ILE A 484 12.76 -1.44 20.48
N GLY A 485 12.39 -1.19 19.22
CA GLY A 485 13.17 -1.61 18.05
C GLY A 485 14.59 -1.06 18.05
N ALA A 486 14.76 0.22 18.38
CA ALA A 486 16.07 0.85 18.56
C ALA A 486 16.87 0.26 19.74
N VAL A 487 16.20 -0.07 20.86
CA VAL A 487 16.83 -0.67 22.05
C VAL A 487 17.18 -2.15 21.87
N THR A 488 16.47 -2.88 21.00
CA THR A 488 16.64 -4.34 20.82
C THR A 488 17.71 -4.69 19.78
N GLY A 489 18.27 -3.72 19.07
CA GLY A 489 19.47 -3.89 18.22
C GLY A 489 19.35 -4.82 17.01
N LYS A 490 18.16 -5.41 16.75
CA LYS A 490 17.94 -6.31 15.61
C LYS A 490 18.08 -5.53 14.29
N LYS A 491 19.23 -5.69 13.60
CA LYS A 491 19.42 -5.31 12.18
C LYS A 491 18.42 -6.09 11.33
N ARG A 492 17.22 -5.53 11.15
CA ARG A 492 16.24 -6.02 10.16
C ARG A 492 16.75 -5.63 8.78
N MET A 493 16.70 -6.57 7.83
CA MET A 493 17.06 -6.31 6.44
C MET A 493 16.29 -5.10 5.90
N GLU A 494 17.04 -4.12 5.40
CA GLU A 494 16.54 -2.82 4.99
C GLU A 494 15.52 -2.96 3.85
N THR A 495 14.44 -2.19 3.94
CA THR A 495 13.39 -2.22 2.92
C THR A 495 13.79 -1.32 1.76
N VAL A 496 13.81 -1.90 0.54
CA VAL A 496 14.05 -1.13 -0.70
C VAL A 496 13.08 0.06 -0.79
N ARG A 497 13.61 1.26 -1.09
CA ARG A 497 12.85 2.51 -1.20
C ARG A 497 11.57 2.34 -2.03
N ARG A 498 10.43 2.78 -1.47
CA ARG A 498 9.09 2.67 -2.10
C ARG A 498 9.02 3.33 -3.48
N SER A 499 9.68 4.47 -3.68
CA SER A 499 9.74 5.16 -4.98
C SER A 499 10.28 4.28 -6.11
N ARG A 500 11.26 3.41 -5.81
CA ARG A 500 11.87 2.52 -6.81
C ARG A 500 10.93 1.38 -7.25
N TRP A 501 9.99 0.98 -6.40
CA TRP A 501 8.94 0.03 -6.78
C TRP A 501 7.97 0.60 -7.82
N ILE A 502 7.75 1.91 -7.81
CA ILE A 502 6.91 2.62 -8.79
C ILE A 502 7.70 2.84 -10.08
N LEU A 503 8.90 3.40 -9.98
CA LEU A 503 9.73 3.79 -11.14
C LEU A 503 10.38 2.61 -11.86
N ALA A 504 10.67 1.52 -11.16
CA ALA A 504 11.40 0.36 -11.69
C ALA A 504 10.97 -0.95 -11.01
N PRO A 505 9.71 -1.41 -11.14
CA PRO A 505 9.19 -2.56 -10.42
C PRO A 505 9.99 -3.85 -10.68
N ILE A 506 10.30 -4.16 -11.94
CA ILE A 506 11.00 -5.40 -12.31
C ILE A 506 12.48 -5.40 -11.84
N PRO A 507 13.30 -4.35 -12.07
CA PRO A 507 14.63 -4.26 -11.48
C PRO A 507 14.62 -4.32 -9.94
N THR A 508 13.64 -3.67 -9.32
CA THR A 508 13.50 -3.63 -7.85
C THR A 508 13.15 -5.00 -7.27
N ALA A 509 12.27 -5.76 -7.93
CA ALA A 509 11.97 -7.13 -7.54
C ALA A 509 13.20 -8.06 -7.66
N ARG A 510 14.01 -7.90 -8.72
CA ARG A 510 15.27 -8.65 -8.89
C ARG A 510 16.28 -8.29 -7.79
N LEU A 511 16.44 -7.01 -7.47
CA LEU A 511 17.32 -6.55 -6.39
C LEU A 511 16.87 -7.11 -5.03
N ARG A 512 15.59 -6.99 -4.69
CA ARG A 512 15.05 -7.55 -3.43
C ARG A 512 15.21 -9.06 -3.36
N ARG A 513 14.99 -9.80 -4.46
CA ARG A 513 15.26 -11.24 -4.52
C ARG A 513 16.73 -11.55 -4.22
N ARG A 514 17.66 -10.73 -4.72
CA ARG A 514 19.09 -10.89 -4.45
C ARG A 514 19.44 -10.60 -3.00
N MET A 515 18.94 -9.50 -2.42
CA MET A 515 19.10 -9.19 -0.99
C MET A 515 18.65 -10.36 -0.10
N ILE A 516 17.49 -10.95 -0.39
CA ILE A 516 16.95 -12.10 0.34
C ILE A 516 17.82 -13.35 0.16
N LEU A 517 18.25 -13.67 -1.07
CA LEU A 517 19.02 -14.89 -1.35
C LEU A 517 20.49 -14.84 -0.90
N TRP A 518 21.05 -13.64 -0.73
CA TRP A 518 22.47 -13.41 -0.39
C TRP A 518 22.63 -12.79 1.00
N GLU A 519 21.54 -12.71 1.78
CA GLU A 519 21.46 -12.12 3.13
C GLU A 519 22.04 -10.69 3.25
N ILE A 520 22.00 -9.92 2.16
CA ILE A 520 22.51 -8.54 2.11
C ILE A 520 21.55 -7.63 2.88
N THR A 521 21.86 -7.39 4.15
CA THR A 521 20.96 -6.68 5.07
C THR A 521 20.83 -5.19 4.79
N SER A 522 21.77 -4.55 4.10
CA SER A 522 21.69 -3.14 3.71
C SER A 522 21.18 -2.95 2.27
N TYR A 523 20.29 -1.98 2.08
CA TYR A 523 19.81 -1.56 0.76
C TYR A 523 20.88 -0.82 -0.03
N GLU A 524 21.72 -0.03 0.65
CA GLU A 524 22.82 0.72 0.05
C GLU A 524 23.89 -0.23 -0.50
N GLU A 525 24.35 -1.17 0.32
CA GLU A 525 25.29 -2.23 -0.09
C GLU A 525 24.77 -3.02 -1.31
N ALA A 526 23.48 -3.37 -1.32
CA ALA A 526 22.86 -4.07 -2.44
C ALA A 526 22.76 -3.22 -3.72
N LEU A 527 22.67 -1.89 -3.59
CA LEU A 527 22.70 -0.96 -4.71
C LEU A 527 24.12 -0.76 -5.25
N THR A 528 25.11 -0.62 -4.38
CA THR A 528 26.53 -0.49 -4.76
C THR A 528 26.99 -1.71 -5.56
N ARG A 529 26.75 -2.93 -5.07
CA ARG A 529 27.01 -4.20 -5.79
C ARG A 529 26.33 -4.23 -7.17
N LEU A 530 25.11 -3.69 -7.30
CA LEU A 530 24.41 -3.60 -8.59
C LEU A 530 25.04 -2.57 -9.54
N GLN A 531 25.55 -1.46 -9.02
CA GLN A 531 26.29 -0.46 -9.78
C GLN A 531 27.62 -1.02 -10.27
N GLU A 532 28.42 -1.63 -9.37
CA GLU A 532 29.67 -2.33 -9.68
C GLU A 532 29.49 -3.37 -10.80
N GLN A 533 28.48 -4.25 -10.70
CA GLN A 533 28.20 -5.22 -11.77
C GLN A 533 27.72 -4.60 -13.09
N THR A 534 27.13 -3.41 -13.04
CA THR A 534 26.71 -2.69 -14.25
C THR A 534 27.91 -2.03 -14.91
N TRP A 535 28.81 -1.45 -14.12
CA TRP A 535 30.08 -0.87 -14.56
C TRP A 535 31.04 -1.94 -15.11
N LEU A 536 31.30 -3.03 -14.38
CA LEU A 536 32.11 -4.17 -14.86
C LEU A 536 31.56 -4.76 -16.17
N ARG A 537 30.24 -4.77 -16.36
CA ARG A 537 29.62 -5.20 -17.62
C ARG A 537 29.78 -4.18 -18.75
N ALA A 538 29.87 -2.89 -18.44
CA ALA A 538 30.17 -1.84 -19.42
C ALA A 538 31.64 -1.94 -19.86
N GLN A 539 32.58 -1.98 -18.91
CA GLN A 539 34.01 -2.16 -19.16
C GLN A 539 34.29 -3.41 -20.02
N LEU A 540 33.71 -4.58 -19.64
CA LEU A 540 33.85 -5.79 -20.46
C LEU A 540 33.28 -5.68 -21.88
N LYS A 541 32.26 -4.83 -22.11
CA LYS A 541 31.74 -4.58 -23.47
C LYS A 541 32.62 -3.62 -24.26
N GLU A 542 33.32 -2.72 -23.58
CA GLU A 542 34.26 -1.77 -24.17
C GLU A 542 35.52 -2.54 -24.64
N ASP A 543 36.18 -3.24 -23.73
CA ASP A 543 37.42 -4.01 -23.99
C ASP A 543 37.25 -5.10 -25.07
N TYR A 544 36.15 -5.85 -25.01
CA TYR A 544 35.96 -7.08 -25.82
C TYR A 544 34.81 -6.99 -26.84
N GLY A 545 34.14 -5.84 -26.92
CA GLY A 545 33.02 -5.60 -27.83
C GLY A 545 31.80 -6.50 -27.59
N TRP A 546 30.97 -6.67 -28.62
CA TRP A 546 29.75 -7.48 -28.55
C TRP A 546 29.99 -8.97 -28.19
N LYS A 547 31.18 -9.50 -28.47
CA LYS A 547 31.58 -10.88 -28.15
C LYS A 547 32.20 -11.05 -26.75
N TRP A 548 32.13 -10.06 -25.86
CA TRP A 548 32.77 -10.09 -24.54
C TRP A 548 32.52 -11.36 -23.71
N ARG A 549 31.32 -11.94 -23.75
CA ARG A 549 31.01 -13.19 -23.03
C ARG A 549 31.88 -14.38 -23.44
N TRP A 550 32.40 -14.36 -24.66
CA TRP A 550 33.24 -15.40 -25.26
C TRP A 550 34.72 -15.03 -25.22
N LYS A 551 35.05 -13.74 -25.39
CA LYS A 551 36.43 -13.22 -25.44
C LYS A 551 37.04 -12.89 -24.07
N ALA A 552 36.25 -12.46 -23.09
CA ALA A 552 36.78 -12.03 -21.81
C ALA A 552 37.39 -13.21 -21.01
N PRO A 553 38.50 -13.00 -20.28
CA PRO A 553 39.09 -13.96 -19.36
C PRO A 553 38.08 -14.62 -18.42
N LEU A 554 38.38 -15.85 -17.99
CA LEU A 554 37.52 -16.57 -17.06
C LEU A 554 37.35 -15.81 -15.75
N GLU A 555 38.42 -15.23 -15.22
CA GLU A 555 38.44 -14.49 -13.95
C GLU A 555 37.51 -13.28 -13.97
N GLN A 556 37.60 -12.43 -15.00
CA GLN A 556 36.71 -11.26 -15.14
C GLN A 556 35.23 -11.67 -15.30
N ARG A 557 34.96 -12.79 -15.98
CA ARG A 557 33.62 -13.37 -16.08
C ARG A 557 33.14 -14.02 -14.77
N MET A 558 34.05 -14.53 -13.94
CA MET A 558 33.76 -15.03 -12.61
C MET A 558 33.51 -13.89 -11.61
N ALA A 559 34.28 -12.80 -11.66
CA ALA A 559 34.06 -11.60 -10.85
C ALA A 559 32.63 -11.06 -11.00
N LEU A 560 32.18 -10.92 -12.26
CA LEU A 560 30.81 -10.49 -12.58
C LEU A 560 29.73 -11.46 -12.05
N LYS A 561 30.01 -12.77 -11.99
CA LYS A 561 29.09 -13.81 -11.48
C LYS A 561 29.07 -13.91 -9.95
N LEU A 562 30.24 -13.83 -9.32
CA LEU A 562 30.45 -14.07 -7.89
C LEU A 562 30.19 -12.82 -7.04
N ASP A 563 30.04 -11.64 -7.65
CA ASP A 563 29.85 -10.38 -6.91
C ASP A 563 31.06 -10.06 -6.02
N THR A 564 32.23 -10.54 -6.45
CA THR A 564 33.52 -10.35 -5.79
C THR A 564 34.46 -9.81 -6.85
N ALA A 565 34.77 -8.52 -6.79
CA ALA A 565 35.90 -8.00 -7.55
C ALA A 565 37.17 -8.69 -7.01
N PRO A 566 38.00 -9.35 -7.84
CA PRO A 566 39.32 -9.76 -7.39
C PRO A 566 40.10 -8.50 -7.03
N ALA A 567 40.87 -8.54 -5.94
CA ALA A 567 41.62 -7.38 -5.44
C ALA A 567 42.54 -6.73 -6.49
N ALA A 568 42.94 -7.50 -7.52
CA ALA A 568 43.69 -7.05 -8.69
C ALA A 568 43.03 -5.91 -9.52
N LEU A 569 41.75 -5.61 -9.34
CA LEU A 569 41.07 -4.47 -10.00
C LEU A 569 41.07 -3.17 -9.17
N ALA A 570 41.48 -3.22 -7.90
CA ALA A 570 41.66 -2.01 -7.09
C ALA A 570 43.00 -1.31 -7.38
N ASP A 571 43.99 -2.07 -7.85
CA ASP A 571 45.37 -1.63 -8.10
C ASP A 571 45.53 -0.83 -9.41
N THR A 572 44.50 -0.82 -10.26
CA THR A 572 44.48 -0.10 -11.56
C THR A 572 43.87 1.31 -11.47
N LEU A 573 43.72 1.87 -10.26
CA LEU A 573 43.09 3.18 -10.01
C LEU A 573 44.02 4.22 -9.36
N THR A 574 45.33 4.05 -9.48
CA THR A 574 46.35 5.03 -9.06
C THR A 574 46.82 5.89 -10.25
N PRO A 575 46.44 7.18 -10.32
CA PRO A 575 46.88 8.08 -11.39
C PRO A 575 48.23 8.74 -11.04
N GLU A 576 49.33 8.05 -11.33
CA GLU A 576 50.67 8.64 -11.36
C GLU A 576 51.03 9.00 -12.82
N ASP A 577 50.62 10.19 -13.25
CA ASP A 577 51.32 11.02 -14.26
C ASP A 577 50.57 12.36 -14.39
N THR A 578 50.89 13.30 -13.50
CA THR A 578 50.39 14.69 -13.58
C THR A 578 51.55 15.68 -13.74
N LEU A 579 51.87 16.02 -14.99
CA LEU A 579 52.73 17.17 -15.30
C LEU A 579 52.19 17.96 -16.49
N THR A 580 52.01 19.28 -16.26
CA THR A 580 51.82 20.37 -17.26
C THR A 580 50.49 20.37 -18.06
N VAL A 581 49.79 21.49 -18.32
CA VAL A 581 50.07 22.92 -18.04
C VAL A 581 48.78 23.78 -18.02
N GLU A 582 48.84 24.95 -17.39
CA GLU A 582 47.97 26.17 -17.47
C GLU A 582 46.42 26.13 -17.34
N ARG A 583 45.97 26.53 -16.14
CA ARG A 583 45.20 27.75 -15.82
C ARG A 583 44.48 28.51 -16.96
N ALA A 584 43.16 28.63 -16.83
CA ALA A 584 42.38 29.85 -17.14
C ALA A 584 41.25 29.99 -16.09
N GLU A 585 40.87 31.23 -15.75
CA GLU A 585 40.02 31.57 -14.59
C GLU A 585 38.55 31.86 -14.96
N GLU A 586 37.72 32.02 -13.90
CA GLU A 586 36.29 32.40 -13.86
C GLU A 586 35.25 31.33 -14.33
N THR A 587 34.15 31.03 -13.62
CA THR A 587 33.59 31.39 -12.28
C THR A 587 32.92 30.14 -11.61
N GLU A 588 32.24 30.09 -10.44
CA GLU A 588 31.75 31.09 -9.47
C GLU A 588 31.60 30.51 -8.02
N HIS A 589 30.82 31.16 -7.15
CA HIS A 589 30.54 30.89 -5.72
C HIS A 589 30.17 29.45 -5.29
N ALA A 590 30.85 28.94 -4.25
CA ALA A 590 30.37 27.85 -3.39
C ALA A 590 30.95 27.87 -1.96
N HIS A 591 30.09 27.68 -0.95
CA HIS A 591 30.41 27.21 0.41
C HIS A 591 29.11 26.75 1.11
N PRO A 592 29.13 25.84 2.10
CA PRO A 592 30.26 25.03 2.58
C PRO A 592 29.99 23.50 2.69
N ASP A 593 31.00 22.68 2.42
CA ASP A 593 31.20 21.36 3.06
C ASP A 593 32.08 21.60 4.32
N MET A 594 31.85 21.07 5.52
CA MET A 594 31.65 19.67 5.95
C MET A 594 32.77 18.71 5.55
N SER A 595 33.81 18.62 6.39
CA SER A 595 34.63 17.42 6.53
C SER A 595 35.39 17.38 7.86
N ALA A 596 35.25 16.25 8.58
CA ALA A 596 36.22 15.77 9.55
C ALA A 596 36.11 14.23 9.63
N LEU A 597 37.08 13.55 9.03
CA LEU A 597 37.28 12.09 9.08
C LEU A 597 38.04 11.70 10.36
N THR A 598 37.80 10.48 10.86
CA THR A 598 38.89 9.61 11.37
C THR A 598 38.49 8.13 11.25
N SER A 599 39.35 7.32 10.62
CA SER A 599 39.26 5.85 10.58
C SER A 599 39.65 5.19 11.91
N GLY A 600 39.27 3.93 12.10
CA GLY A 600 39.59 3.13 13.30
C GLY A 600 39.39 1.63 13.10
N GLU A 601 40.36 1.01 12.44
CA GLU A 601 40.47 -0.42 12.09
C GLU A 601 40.54 -1.38 13.30
N VAL A 602 39.79 -2.50 13.28
CA VAL A 602 40.17 -3.75 13.99
C VAL A 602 39.79 -4.97 13.13
N ARG A 603 40.65 -6.00 13.23
CA ARG A 603 40.79 -7.17 12.37
C ARG A 603 40.58 -8.46 13.18
N GLY A 604 40.00 -9.49 12.56
CA GLY A 604 39.80 -10.83 13.17
C GLY A 604 38.57 -10.90 14.10
N GLU A 605 38.00 -12.07 14.37
CA GLU A 605 38.51 -13.43 14.14
C GLU A 605 37.36 -14.43 13.85
N ARG A 606 37.69 -15.59 13.27
CA ARG A 606 36.70 -16.62 12.91
C ARG A 606 36.45 -17.52 14.10
N GLU A 607 35.19 -17.88 14.37
CA GLU A 607 34.88 -19.20 14.96
C GLU A 607 33.51 -19.76 14.55
N ARG A 608 33.54 -21.04 14.14
CA ARG A 608 32.48 -21.97 13.73
C ARG A 608 33.16 -23.36 13.70
N PRO A 609 32.46 -24.51 13.75
CA PRO A 609 31.10 -24.79 14.27
C PRO A 609 30.99 -26.11 15.08
N ALA A 610 29.81 -26.40 15.66
CA ALA A 610 29.26 -27.75 15.93
C ALA A 610 27.73 -27.62 16.11
N LEU A 611 26.82 -28.37 15.45
CA LEU A 611 26.56 -29.82 15.47
C LEU A 611 26.07 -30.30 16.85
N ALA A 612 24.94 -31.03 17.01
CA ALA A 612 23.94 -31.55 16.06
C ALA A 612 22.62 -31.96 16.79
N SER A 613 21.58 -32.34 16.01
CA SER A 613 20.49 -33.32 16.30
C SER A 613 19.63 -33.20 17.60
N GLY A 614 18.32 -33.47 17.66
CA GLY A 614 17.32 -33.95 16.69
C GLY A 614 16.13 -34.62 17.43
N ALA A 615 14.98 -34.84 16.75
CA ALA A 615 13.80 -35.64 17.19
C ALA A 615 12.99 -35.12 18.42
N HIS A 616 11.71 -35.48 18.65
CA HIS A 616 10.55 -35.78 17.78
C HIS A 616 9.24 -35.47 18.55
N GLU A 617 8.08 -35.69 17.91
CA GLU A 617 6.69 -35.45 18.35
C GLU A 617 6.26 -35.99 19.73
N GLY A 618 5.15 -35.44 20.26
CA GLY A 618 4.41 -35.99 21.42
C GLY A 618 3.13 -35.21 21.76
N GLU A 619 1.98 -35.67 21.28
CA GLU A 619 0.65 -35.10 21.55
C GLU A 619 -0.01 -35.56 22.87
N ARG A 620 -1.04 -34.79 23.29
CA ARG A 620 -2.05 -35.07 24.34
C ARG A 620 -1.53 -35.04 25.79
N GLY A 621 -2.32 -34.57 26.77
CA GLY A 621 -3.66 -33.96 26.73
C GLY A 621 -4.24 -33.79 28.14
N THR A 622 -5.39 -33.10 28.27
CA THR A 622 -6.10 -32.78 29.55
C THR A 622 -5.26 -31.94 30.54
N GLY A 623 -5.80 -31.06 31.38
CA GLY A 623 -7.16 -30.88 31.88
C GLY A 623 -7.05 -30.79 33.41
N GLU A 624 -7.64 -29.75 34.02
CA GLU A 624 -7.59 -29.45 35.47
C GLU A 624 -6.20 -29.15 36.10
N THR A 625 -5.94 -27.87 36.42
CA THR A 625 -5.22 -27.40 37.66
C THR A 625 -5.09 -25.85 37.71
N ASP A 626 -6.16 -25.11 37.40
CA ASP A 626 -6.18 -23.64 37.50
C ASP A 626 -6.83 -23.10 38.80
N ALA A 627 -6.77 -23.89 39.88
CA ALA A 627 -7.31 -23.53 41.21
C ALA A 627 -6.23 -23.31 42.30
N GLN A 628 -4.94 -23.34 41.96
CA GLN A 628 -3.84 -23.32 42.96
C GLN A 628 -2.68 -22.35 42.60
N ARG A 629 -2.98 -21.22 41.93
CA ARG A 629 -1.99 -20.17 41.58
C ARG A 629 -2.18 -18.84 42.33
N ALA A 630 -3.08 -18.81 43.33
CA ALA A 630 -3.48 -17.59 44.04
C ALA A 630 -2.88 -17.44 45.47
N GLU A 631 -2.08 -18.40 45.94
CA GLU A 631 -1.34 -18.31 47.21
C GLU A 631 0.18 -18.35 46.94
N GLY A 632 0.95 -17.47 47.58
CA GLY A 632 2.43 -17.48 47.53
C GLY A 632 3.12 -16.27 46.91
N ALA A 633 2.40 -15.17 46.60
CA ALA A 633 3.03 -13.92 46.18
C ALA A 633 3.61 -13.14 47.38
N LEU A 634 4.76 -13.61 47.89
CA LEU A 634 5.56 -12.89 48.90
C LEU A 634 5.80 -11.45 48.45
N THR A 635 5.63 -10.48 49.36
CA THR A 635 5.95 -9.09 49.06
C THR A 635 7.44 -8.94 48.76
N ARG A 636 7.84 -7.86 48.05
CA ARG A 636 9.25 -7.63 47.71
C ARG A 636 10.15 -7.65 48.96
N SER A 637 9.68 -7.10 50.08
CA SER A 637 10.41 -7.10 51.35
C SER A 637 10.61 -8.50 51.94
N GLU A 638 9.64 -9.41 51.78
CA GLU A 638 9.76 -10.79 52.25
C GLU A 638 10.64 -11.63 51.32
N THR A 639 10.62 -11.33 50.02
CA THR A 639 11.49 -11.99 49.03
C THR A 639 12.96 -11.66 49.31
N ASP A 640 13.26 -10.40 49.62
CA ASP A 640 14.60 -9.94 49.99
C ASP A 640 15.05 -10.56 51.33
N ALA A 641 14.17 -10.58 52.35
CA ALA A 641 14.46 -11.21 53.65
C ALA A 641 14.70 -12.73 53.56
N LEU A 642 13.95 -13.44 52.69
CA LEU A 642 14.13 -14.86 52.45
C LEU A 642 15.45 -15.15 51.70
N THR A 643 15.87 -14.23 50.83
CA THR A 643 17.15 -14.31 50.11
C THR A 643 18.33 -14.18 51.07
N GLU A 644 18.31 -13.21 51.99
CA GLU A 644 19.33 -13.07 53.04
C GLU A 644 19.42 -14.29 53.96
N ARG A 645 18.28 -14.89 54.34
CA ARG A 645 18.27 -16.14 55.12
C ARG A 645 18.97 -17.30 54.38
N ARG A 646 18.71 -17.45 53.07
CA ARG A 646 19.41 -18.43 52.22
C ARG A 646 20.90 -18.15 52.12
N HIS A 647 21.30 -16.90 51.90
CA HIS A 647 22.71 -16.50 51.87
C HIS A 647 23.41 -16.77 53.21
N ALA A 648 22.76 -16.48 54.34
CA ALA A 648 23.29 -16.77 55.67
C ALA A 648 23.48 -18.29 55.92
N ARG A 649 22.53 -19.14 55.49
CA ARG A 649 22.68 -20.61 55.60
C ARG A 649 23.83 -21.12 54.72
N ILE A 650 23.98 -20.58 53.51
CA ILE A 650 25.10 -20.92 52.60
C ILE A 650 26.44 -20.47 53.20
N ARG A 651 26.55 -19.25 53.75
CA ARG A 651 27.77 -18.80 54.46
C ARG A 651 28.15 -19.76 55.61
N ARG A 652 27.17 -20.23 56.39
CA ARG A 652 27.42 -21.26 57.42
C ARG A 652 27.86 -22.59 56.82
N LEU A 653 27.33 -23.00 55.66
CA LEU A 653 27.74 -24.24 54.98
C LEU A 653 29.22 -24.21 54.52
N TYR A 654 29.75 -23.06 54.10
CA TYR A 654 31.20 -22.90 53.84
C TYR A 654 32.01 -23.17 55.12
N THR A 655 31.59 -22.61 56.27
CA THR A 655 32.26 -22.84 57.55
C THR A 655 32.10 -24.27 58.09
N GLU A 656 31.00 -24.96 57.77
CA GLU A 656 30.75 -26.36 58.17
C GLU A 656 31.60 -27.35 57.34
N LEU A 657 31.83 -27.08 56.05
CA LEU A 657 32.56 -27.99 55.15
C LEU A 657 34.05 -27.67 54.99
N GLY A 658 34.49 -26.44 55.30
CA GLY A 658 35.88 -26.00 55.10
C GLY A 658 36.33 -25.99 53.63
N ARG A 659 35.39 -26.14 52.70
CA ARG A 659 35.59 -26.12 51.24
C ARG A 659 34.37 -25.55 50.54
N ARG A 660 34.53 -25.23 49.25
CA ARG A 660 33.42 -24.84 48.38
C ARG A 660 32.32 -25.92 48.38
N PRO A 661 31.07 -25.59 48.72
CA PRO A 661 29.96 -26.55 48.74
C PRO A 661 29.45 -26.83 47.32
N GLU A 662 29.10 -28.08 47.07
CA GLU A 662 28.45 -28.50 45.83
C GLU A 662 26.96 -28.17 45.80
N TRP A 663 26.37 -28.15 44.60
CA TRP A 663 24.98 -27.73 44.43
C TRP A 663 23.97 -28.64 45.16
N THR A 664 24.30 -29.93 45.32
CA THR A 664 23.54 -30.92 46.10
C THR A 664 23.59 -30.63 47.60
N GLU A 665 24.76 -30.24 48.11
CA GLU A 665 24.99 -29.89 49.52
C GLU A 665 24.23 -28.61 49.88
N ILE A 666 24.27 -27.60 48.99
CA ILE A 666 23.46 -26.37 49.13
C ILE A 666 21.97 -26.68 49.12
N ARG A 667 21.49 -27.50 48.17
CA ARG A 667 20.07 -27.87 48.10
C ARG A 667 19.62 -28.55 49.39
N ASN A 668 20.36 -29.57 49.84
CA ASN A 668 20.02 -30.30 51.06
C ASN A 668 20.04 -29.36 52.29
N ALA A 669 21.11 -28.58 52.48
CA ALA A 669 21.23 -27.66 53.62
C ALA A 669 20.20 -26.51 53.66
N LEU A 670 19.59 -26.17 52.51
CA LEU A 670 18.45 -25.25 52.42
C LEU A 670 17.11 -25.94 52.68
N THR A 671 16.93 -27.19 52.22
CA THR A 671 15.76 -28.02 52.54
C THR A 671 15.70 -28.36 54.03
N ASP A 672 16.81 -28.79 54.63
CA ASP A 672 16.92 -29.08 56.07
C ASP A 672 16.64 -27.85 56.96
N ALA A 673 16.82 -26.65 56.40
CA ALA A 673 16.56 -25.37 57.07
C ALA A 673 15.16 -24.79 56.80
N GLY A 674 14.31 -25.47 56.01
CA GLY A 674 12.99 -24.95 55.61
C GLY A 674 13.05 -23.68 54.76
N LEU A 675 14.10 -23.52 53.95
CA LEU A 675 14.36 -22.35 53.09
C LEU A 675 14.22 -22.68 51.60
N ASP A 676 13.40 -23.67 51.26
CA ASP A 676 13.15 -24.17 49.92
C ASP A 676 12.15 -23.30 49.12
N GLY A 677 11.76 -23.75 47.93
CA GLY A 677 10.85 -22.99 47.06
C GLY A 677 9.44 -22.86 47.64
N THR A 678 8.69 -21.85 47.20
CA THR A 678 7.23 -21.79 47.44
C THR A 678 6.61 -23.13 47.06
N ASN A 679 5.87 -23.72 48.00
CA ASN A 679 5.28 -25.08 47.95
C ASN A 679 6.26 -26.25 48.16
N GLY A 680 7.30 -26.09 48.99
CA GLY A 680 8.11 -27.21 49.48
C GLY A 680 9.01 -27.88 48.42
N THR A 681 9.35 -27.13 47.36
CA THR A 681 10.07 -27.67 46.21
C THR A 681 11.59 -27.50 46.37
N PRO A 682 12.39 -28.59 46.27
CA PRO A 682 13.84 -28.51 46.44
C PRO A 682 14.50 -27.58 45.41
N VAL A 683 15.48 -26.80 45.87
CA VAL A 683 16.17 -25.80 45.06
C VAL A 683 16.88 -26.44 43.85
N SER A 684 16.55 -25.95 42.64
CA SER A 684 17.12 -26.47 41.39
C SER A 684 18.61 -26.13 41.23
N ARG A 685 19.37 -26.99 40.52
CA ARG A 685 20.83 -26.82 40.30
C ARG A 685 21.24 -25.41 39.84
N PRO A 686 20.58 -24.77 38.83
CA PRO A 686 20.95 -23.41 38.42
C PRO A 686 20.70 -22.35 39.51
N THR A 687 19.69 -22.58 40.36
CA THR A 687 19.33 -21.67 41.46
C THR A 687 20.32 -21.78 42.61
N ALA A 688 20.71 -22.99 43.00
CA ALA A 688 21.75 -23.23 44.01
C ALA A 688 23.11 -22.64 43.57
N GLN A 689 23.48 -22.80 42.29
CA GLN A 689 24.69 -22.20 41.73
C GLN A 689 24.65 -20.66 41.72
N ARG A 690 23.49 -20.05 41.42
CA ARG A 690 23.31 -18.59 41.47
C ARG A 690 23.41 -18.03 42.89
N LEU A 691 22.77 -18.69 43.87
CA LEU A 691 22.85 -18.29 45.28
C LEU A 691 24.30 -18.42 45.81
N ARG A 692 25.04 -19.46 45.40
CA ARG A 692 26.47 -19.60 45.71
C ARG A 692 27.28 -18.42 45.16
N ALA A 693 27.12 -18.11 43.87
CA ALA A 693 27.84 -17.01 43.22
C ALA A 693 27.54 -15.65 43.87
N GLN A 694 26.29 -15.40 44.29
CA GLN A 694 25.93 -14.17 45.02
C GLN A 694 26.59 -14.07 46.41
N VAL A 695 26.76 -15.20 47.12
CA VAL A 695 27.48 -15.23 48.40
C VAL A 695 28.99 -15.00 48.19
N GLU A 696 29.57 -15.60 47.15
CA GLU A 696 30.98 -15.40 46.76
C GLU A 696 31.26 -13.95 46.32
N GLU A 697 30.31 -13.29 45.63
CA GLU A 697 30.39 -11.89 45.21
C GLU A 697 30.21 -10.91 46.39
N ALA A 698 29.31 -11.23 47.34
CA ALA A 698 29.05 -10.41 48.53
C ALA A 698 30.11 -10.57 49.64
N THR A 699 30.98 -11.58 49.56
CA THR A 699 32.06 -11.82 50.53
C THR A 699 33.29 -12.41 49.83
N PRO A 700 34.11 -11.57 49.16
CA PRO A 700 35.30 -12.04 48.46
C PRO A 700 36.36 -12.54 49.44
N GLY A 701 36.47 -13.86 49.59
CA GLY A 701 37.50 -14.52 50.42
C GLY A 701 36.99 -15.52 51.47
N ALA A 702 35.76 -16.05 51.33
CA ALA A 702 35.23 -17.15 52.15
C ALA A 702 35.43 -18.54 51.52
#